data_AF-A0A1Y3N374-F1
#
_entry.id   AF-A0A1Y3N374-F1
#
_cell.length_a   1.000
_cell.length_b   1.000
_cell.length_c   1.000
_cell.angle_alpha   90.00
_cell.angle_beta   90.00
_cell.angle_gamma   90.00
#
_symmetry.space_group_name_H-M   'P 1'
#
loop_
_entity.id
_entity.type
_entity.pdbx_description
1 polymer ?
#
loop_
_entity_poly.entity_id
_entity_poly.type
_entity_poly.pdbx_seq_one_letter_code
_entity_poly.pdbx_strand_id
1 'polypeptide(L)'
;MPLNIETLNTNYLNYKLINCNNNICKETVGYIKFKDYDGSVKYLSLTPSINTIITEEEFDQLSSNELCIIGDIDIDDTGNNKLNSYLLNVPDPDNSIFSDYTSKNIIINTYNNIIYYDNNYYDVGINIFNGNKKINIKNISKNCEKLSIYYCKNDGICQILEGRVKNNDDYYYIDYNGTSYKIEDSSFGNEKSFVTKCETNKYGNIIDTSYELCTTNNKSIPFVTNNKINYYVIAKDEDNFKFVRAIKDVFGLNPINGKIGLNVINTITGETIDLNSSSSQEIGSYLNDIALFNCYDLNTSIECDRTYGYIISGDNNYFKISYDGSNEKEGLSFALNNEGKLNSDDYIISSSKTFNNFENDNEYILIKGGSDHYIYDSRSTAGIKITNKGKIIDIDDISEVEDMNNLGIYYCTVNSICTSLEGYVNNSEGYYKIESNGNVIKLNDDSVYFVDICNSENLGKLMRATFNICLGGEISDSSNNVDYIVKENKKYKYIDIYDDNLIIKVDIDNNTINEKINLMDVSNRQIVPLPINSDISTINLSNYILFNCNEKMDLCKQTVGYIKDDDDTNPNYYSIFLDPNENQVITKDENNCNYSDGNWSDNIYILSKPDESDSVFKEDHDKNIIIKSTNNVIYKNNIYEDYDVNIFINNNKIAGTENITDDIIAKSSSLYLCNINGECQGVEGYIRNDDYYYRIDTNSPNNSGRILSEDLVNDCSSQDENIGSLLNTGEICISKTKSIPFAESATENKNYILFDKNDDEKLLRSFPNVFIIQDFSTDSSKITDGINIIDINYISPKIIDLTSIEVGNILNIYSLYNCDTTDKECKQTIGYIKDKLERYYSILLNPSKNTPTKTINCDNNNGTVGGLSKEDNNICIKINTNDKNDYYIAKEWDNETYILDIPDSNDSIFKDYSSKNIIVKGKDNVVLYYDNLYKEAGLNMYLYNTLDNEISNDLIKYISLYLCNMNGECQGVEGYIKNNDEYYYINTLSPNNNTLITSVESDINNPKPYKFVSNCSSNDKNVGYLLSKGEICISKRESIPFTTTENKNYLFYDKNEQINLLRSSPNMFIKQNIYSGKI
;
A
#
# COMPACT_ATOMS: atom_id res chain seq x y z
N MET A 1 66.82 27.12 34.59
CA MET A 1 67.76 27.77 35.53
C MET A 1 68.24 29.06 34.89
N PRO A 2 68.18 30.23 35.54
CA PRO A 2 68.90 31.40 35.04
C PRO A 2 70.39 31.11 35.22
N LEU A 3 71.07 30.86 34.10
CA LEU A 3 72.51 30.76 34.04
C LEU A 3 73.03 32.20 34.22
N ASN A 4 73.53 32.54 35.42
CA ASN A 4 74.18 33.83 35.65
C ASN A 4 75.56 33.79 35.00
N ILE A 5 75.59 33.97 33.68
CA ILE A 5 76.82 33.97 32.87
C ILE A 5 77.44 35.36 32.99
N GLU A 6 78.02 35.67 34.15
CA GLU A 6 78.79 36.91 34.32
C GLU A 6 80.21 36.78 33.73
N THR A 7 80.67 35.55 33.42
CA THR A 7 81.95 35.29 32.75
C THR A 7 81.93 33.94 32.01
N LEU A 8 81.95 33.93 30.67
CA LEU A 8 82.17 32.71 29.88
C LEU A 8 83.65 32.30 29.95
N ASN A 9 83.93 31.08 30.44
CA ASN A 9 85.26 30.46 30.30
C ASN A 9 85.45 30.01 28.84
N THR A 10 86.69 29.92 28.34
CA THR A 10 87.06 29.74 26.91
C THR A 10 86.62 28.42 26.25
N ASN A 11 85.75 27.63 26.90
CA ASN A 11 85.33 26.29 26.48
C ASN A 11 83.85 26.20 26.03
N TYR A 12 83.32 27.28 25.45
CA TYR A 12 81.92 27.38 24.99
C TYR A 12 81.60 26.48 23.78
N LEU A 13 82.60 25.89 23.12
CA LEU A 13 82.43 24.95 22.01
C LEU A 13 81.65 23.66 22.39
N ASN A 14 81.48 23.37 23.69
CA ASN A 14 80.78 22.17 24.17
C ASN A 14 79.35 22.42 24.68
N TYR A 15 78.86 23.66 24.63
CA TYR A 15 77.50 23.95 25.06
C TYR A 15 76.47 23.54 24.02
N LYS A 16 75.34 23.02 24.49
CA LYS A 16 74.16 22.69 23.69
C LYS A 16 72.94 23.36 24.30
N LEU A 17 72.05 23.84 23.45
CA LEU A 17 70.76 24.36 23.89
C LEU A 17 69.73 23.24 23.83
N ILE A 18 69.02 23.00 24.93
CA ILE A 18 68.02 21.93 25.03
C ILE A 18 66.69 22.54 25.45
N ASN A 19 65.68 22.35 24.63
CA ASN A 19 64.31 22.73 24.88
C ASN A 19 63.55 21.57 25.54
N CYS A 20 63.19 21.74 26.81
CA CYS A 20 62.51 20.73 27.59
C CYS A 20 61.07 21.14 27.89
N ASN A 21 60.12 20.27 27.54
CA ASN A 21 58.71 20.47 27.75
C ASN A 21 58.03 19.13 28.05
N ASN A 22 57.17 19.08 29.07
CA ASN A 22 56.48 17.85 29.51
C ASN A 22 57.40 16.62 29.64
N ASN A 23 58.59 16.79 30.23
CA ASN A 23 59.64 15.77 30.40
C ASN A 23 60.28 15.24 29.10
N ILE A 24 59.94 15.80 27.94
CA ILE A 24 60.62 15.54 26.67
C ILE A 24 61.60 16.69 26.44
N CYS A 25 62.86 16.37 26.14
CA CYS A 25 63.91 17.35 25.89
C CYS A 25 64.46 17.14 24.48
N LYS A 26 64.49 18.20 23.67
CA LYS A 26 65.08 18.19 22.33
C LYS A 26 66.20 19.23 22.24
N GLU A 27 67.30 18.87 21.59
CA GLU A 27 68.33 19.85 21.24
C GLU A 27 67.73 20.89 20.28
N THR A 28 68.02 22.17 20.48
CA THR A 28 67.47 23.27 19.68
C THR A 28 68.54 24.30 19.32
N VAL A 29 68.16 25.29 18.51
CA VAL A 29 69.00 26.41 18.09
C VAL A 29 68.55 27.71 18.74
N GLY A 30 69.50 28.58 19.05
CA GLY A 30 69.19 29.86 19.67
C GLY A 30 70.41 30.72 19.96
N TYR A 31 70.13 31.90 20.51
CA TYR A 31 71.13 32.85 20.99
C TYR A 31 71.04 32.99 22.50
N ILE A 32 72.21 33.10 23.15
CA ILE A 32 72.32 33.51 24.55
C ILE A 32 73.07 34.84 24.62
N LYS A 33 72.38 35.89 25.08
CA LYS A 33 72.94 37.21 25.38
C LYS A 33 73.77 37.16 26.66
N PHE A 34 74.99 37.68 26.63
CA PHE A 34 75.85 37.81 27.80
C PHE A 34 76.66 39.11 27.73
N LYS A 35 77.21 39.55 28.86
CA LYS A 35 78.16 40.67 28.90
C LYS A 35 79.57 40.13 28.98
N ASP A 36 80.47 40.62 28.14
CA ASP A 36 81.89 40.32 28.21
C ASP A 36 82.57 41.13 29.33
N TYR A 37 83.85 40.84 29.62
CA TYR A 37 84.61 41.47 30.71
C TYR A 37 84.71 43.00 30.60
N ASP A 38 84.63 43.55 29.39
CA ASP A 38 84.64 44.99 29.12
C ASP A 38 83.25 45.65 29.22
N GLY A 39 82.23 44.85 29.54
CA GLY A 39 80.83 45.27 29.60
C GLY A 39 80.11 45.29 28.26
N SER A 40 80.78 44.94 27.15
CA SER A 40 80.14 44.81 25.83
C SER A 40 79.15 43.65 25.83
N VAL A 41 78.02 43.83 25.14
CA VAL A 41 77.03 42.76 24.95
C VAL A 41 77.48 41.87 23.80
N LYS A 42 77.50 40.56 24.02
CA LYS A 42 77.80 39.56 23.01
C LYS A 42 76.72 38.48 23.00
N TYR A 43 76.60 37.80 21.87
CA TYR A 43 75.64 36.71 21.70
C TYR A 43 76.40 35.41 21.40
N LEU A 44 76.08 34.36 22.16
CA LEU A 44 76.53 33.01 21.88
C LEU A 44 75.45 32.35 21.01
N SER A 45 75.76 32.17 19.73
CA SER A 45 74.99 31.32 18.82
C SER A 45 75.25 29.85 19.18
N LEU A 46 74.17 29.12 19.42
CA LEU A 46 74.20 27.69 19.69
C LEU A 46 73.48 26.94 18.57
N THR A 47 74.24 26.14 17.82
CA THR A 47 73.71 25.22 16.81
C THR A 47 74.20 23.80 17.09
N PRO A 48 73.60 22.74 16.51
CA PRO A 48 74.07 21.37 16.73
C PRO A 48 75.49 21.13 16.22
N SER A 49 75.95 21.97 15.27
CA SER A 49 77.19 21.76 14.52
C SER A 49 78.32 22.68 14.98
N ILE A 50 78.04 23.97 15.24
CA ILE A 50 79.06 24.99 15.55
C ILE A 50 78.48 26.04 16.51
N ASN A 51 79.21 26.34 17.58
CA ASN A 51 78.93 27.49 18.44
C ASN A 51 79.82 28.66 18.05
N THR A 52 79.22 29.81 17.77
CA THR A 52 79.95 31.04 17.43
C THR A 52 79.60 32.16 18.39
N ILE A 53 80.60 32.95 18.77
CA ILE A 53 80.37 34.23 19.43
C ILE A 53 80.25 35.25 18.32
N ILE A 54 79.14 35.98 18.32
CA ILE A 54 78.92 37.08 17.40
C ILE A 54 78.81 38.37 18.21
N THR A 55 79.45 39.40 17.71
CA THR A 55 79.37 40.75 18.27
C THR A 55 78.03 41.41 17.92
N GLU A 56 77.66 42.46 18.65
CA GLU A 56 76.46 43.26 18.34
C GLU A 56 76.51 43.85 16.91
N GLU A 57 77.70 44.13 16.37
CA GLU A 57 77.89 44.60 14.98
C GLU A 57 77.77 43.47 13.94
N GLU A 58 78.24 42.25 14.23
CA GLU A 58 78.07 41.09 13.34
C GLU A 58 76.64 40.53 13.39
N PHE A 59 75.92 40.84 14.46
CA PHE A 59 74.47 40.70 14.58
C PHE A 59 73.81 41.88 13.89
N ASP A 60 74.07 42.05 12.57
CA ASP A 60 73.77 43.20 11.70
C ASP A 60 72.26 43.48 11.46
N GLN A 61 71.44 43.18 12.47
CA GLN A 61 69.99 43.38 12.54
C GLN A 61 69.59 44.03 13.87
N LEU A 62 70.40 44.91 14.47
CA LEU A 62 70.08 45.59 15.74
C LEU A 62 70.20 47.11 15.59
N SER A 63 69.06 47.82 15.62
CA SER A 63 69.07 49.25 15.96
C SER A 63 68.67 49.38 17.43
N SER A 64 69.54 49.99 18.25
CA SER A 64 69.21 50.53 19.59
C SER A 64 68.75 49.55 20.69
N ASN A 65 69.58 48.57 21.09
CA ASN A 65 69.35 47.63 22.21
C ASN A 65 68.13 46.69 22.07
N GLU A 66 67.47 46.68 20.92
CA GLU A 66 66.28 45.87 20.64
C GLU A 66 66.61 44.82 19.59
N LEU A 67 66.22 43.56 19.85
CA LEU A 67 66.47 42.43 18.94
C LEU A 67 65.57 42.52 17.70
N CYS A 68 66.00 43.28 16.69
CA CYS A 68 65.32 43.43 15.40
C CYS A 68 65.45 42.14 14.56
N ILE A 69 64.76 41.07 14.95
CA ILE A 69 64.62 39.91 14.06
C ILE A 69 63.69 40.33 12.92
N ILE A 70 64.25 40.63 11.75
CA ILE A 70 63.59 40.95 10.46
C ILE A 70 62.17 41.53 10.61
N GLY A 71 62.08 42.87 10.64
CA GLY A 71 60.84 43.66 10.59
C GLY A 71 60.27 44.05 11.96
N ASP A 72 60.62 45.25 12.45
CA ASP A 72 60.00 45.99 13.58
C ASP A 72 59.58 45.16 14.82
N ILE A 73 60.27 44.06 15.17
CA ILE A 73 59.98 43.32 16.41
C ILE A 73 60.84 43.90 17.54
N ASP A 74 60.28 44.85 18.28
CA ASP A 74 60.88 45.29 19.55
C ASP A 74 60.61 44.23 20.63
N ILE A 75 61.58 43.35 20.89
CA ILE A 75 61.55 42.47 22.05
C ILE A 75 61.97 43.31 23.27
N ASP A 76 60.97 43.89 23.92
CA ASP A 76 61.12 44.73 25.11
C ASP A 76 61.73 43.91 26.28
N ASP A 77 63.03 44.07 26.51
CA ASP A 77 63.86 43.40 27.54
C ASP A 77 63.57 43.97 28.95
N THR A 78 62.29 44.09 29.32
CA THR A 78 61.86 44.67 30.60
C THR A 78 61.88 43.64 31.74
N GLY A 79 62.95 42.86 31.88
CA GLY A 79 63.33 42.13 33.12
C GLY A 79 62.27 41.24 33.79
N ASN A 80 61.14 40.96 33.15
CA ASN A 80 60.06 40.16 33.70
C ASN A 80 60.33 38.71 33.31
N ASN A 81 60.47 37.83 34.32
CA ASN A 81 60.75 36.39 34.19
C ASN A 81 59.63 35.57 33.49
N LYS A 82 58.95 36.12 32.48
CA LYS A 82 57.83 35.52 31.78
C LYS A 82 58.26 35.10 30.38
N LEU A 83 58.12 33.81 30.09
CA LEU A 83 58.31 33.25 28.76
C LEU A 83 57.31 33.92 27.78
N ASN A 84 57.83 34.54 26.74
CA ASN A 84 57.02 35.07 25.64
C ASN A 84 57.36 34.30 24.36
N SER A 85 56.32 33.83 23.67
CA SER A 85 56.44 33.16 22.37
C SER A 85 56.18 34.15 21.24
N TYR A 86 57.03 34.12 20.23
CA TYR A 86 56.93 34.93 19.03
C TYR A 86 56.97 34.04 17.79
N LEU A 87 56.33 34.49 16.73
CA LEU A 87 56.42 33.91 15.42
C LEU A 87 57.58 34.57 14.67
N LEU A 88 58.45 33.75 14.10
CA LEU A 88 59.53 34.21 13.23
C LEU A 88 59.32 33.62 11.83
N ASN A 89 59.14 34.47 10.84
CA ASN A 89 59.26 34.09 9.43
C ASN A 89 60.75 34.16 9.06
N VAL A 90 61.36 33.03 8.74
CA VAL A 90 62.81 32.95 8.48
C VAL A 90 63.08 33.32 7.00
N PRO A 91 63.69 34.48 6.69
CA PRO A 91 64.06 34.85 5.33
C PRO A 91 65.28 34.05 4.81
N ASP A 92 65.59 34.22 3.52
CA ASP A 92 66.71 33.62 2.76
C ASP A 92 68.09 33.71 3.49
N PRO A 93 69.08 32.83 3.22
CA PRO A 93 69.74 32.02 4.24
C PRO A 93 71.10 32.56 4.71
N ASP A 94 71.55 33.72 4.23
CA ASP A 94 72.91 34.17 4.50
C ASP A 94 72.97 34.88 5.87
N ASN A 95 73.45 34.13 6.88
CA ASN A 95 73.83 34.56 8.24
C ASN A 95 72.83 34.38 9.40
N SER A 96 71.75 33.60 9.25
CA SER A 96 70.85 33.27 10.38
C SER A 96 71.13 31.88 10.96
N ILE A 97 71.10 31.74 12.30
CA ILE A 97 71.16 30.41 12.96
C ILE A 97 69.93 29.54 12.70
N PHE A 98 68.88 30.17 12.16
CA PHE A 98 67.63 29.50 11.80
C PHE A 98 67.60 29.14 10.31
N SER A 99 68.71 29.24 9.56
CA SER A 99 68.79 29.01 8.11
C SER A 99 68.21 27.67 7.67
N ASP A 100 68.29 26.63 8.51
CA ASP A 100 67.69 25.31 8.26
C ASP A 100 66.15 25.34 8.16
N TYR A 101 65.54 26.45 8.55
CA TYR A 101 64.10 26.69 8.54
C TYR A 101 63.71 27.83 7.57
N THR A 102 64.57 28.16 6.60
CA THR A 102 64.28 29.17 5.56
C THR A 102 62.90 28.95 4.93
N SER A 103 62.15 30.04 4.73
CA SER A 103 60.77 30.06 4.22
C SER A 103 59.72 29.38 5.12
N LYS A 104 60.05 29.05 6.38
CA LYS A 104 59.10 28.55 7.36
C LYS A 104 58.79 29.63 8.40
N ASN A 105 57.57 29.58 8.95
CA ASN A 105 57.25 30.31 10.17
C ASN A 105 57.54 29.40 11.35
N ILE A 106 58.40 29.83 12.27
CA ILE A 106 58.76 29.06 13.45
C ILE A 106 58.38 29.80 14.72
N ILE A 107 58.06 29.08 15.79
CA ILE A 107 57.94 29.64 17.12
C ILE A 107 59.32 29.82 17.71
N ILE A 108 59.64 31.05 18.10
CA ILE A 108 60.77 31.34 18.97
C ILE A 108 60.25 31.74 20.35
N ASN A 109 60.92 31.28 21.38
CA ASN A 109 60.66 31.70 22.74
C ASN A 109 61.78 32.63 23.20
N THR A 110 61.38 33.63 23.98
CA THR A 110 62.30 34.56 24.63
C THR A 110 62.19 34.41 26.14
N TYR A 111 63.33 34.32 26.81
CA TYR A 111 63.40 34.24 28.27
C TYR A 111 64.67 34.91 28.79
N ASN A 112 64.53 36.04 29.50
CA ASN A 112 65.62 36.87 30.01
C ASN A 112 66.65 37.21 28.92
N ASN A 113 67.70 36.39 28.81
CA ASN A 113 68.83 36.56 27.90
C ASN A 113 68.87 35.50 26.78
N ILE A 114 67.83 34.70 26.58
CA ILE A 114 67.83 33.59 25.62
C ILE A 114 66.71 33.78 24.61
N ILE A 115 67.04 33.63 23.33
CA ILE A 115 66.09 33.42 22.24
C ILE A 115 66.34 32.04 21.66
N TYR A 116 65.31 31.21 21.50
CA TYR A 116 65.51 29.86 20.97
C TYR A 116 64.29 29.39 20.18
N TYR A 117 64.53 28.52 19.21
CA TYR A 117 63.47 27.84 18.45
C TYR A 117 62.74 26.83 19.35
N ASP A 118 61.43 26.97 19.47
CA ASP A 118 60.60 26.06 20.27
C ASP A 118 60.26 24.79 19.48
N ASN A 119 61.27 23.95 19.23
CA ASN A 119 61.10 22.68 18.52
C ASN A 119 60.39 21.55 19.29
N ASN A 120 59.84 21.91 20.46
CA ASN A 120 59.07 21.06 21.36
C ASN A 120 57.86 21.82 21.91
N TYR A 121 57.15 22.45 20.98
CA TYR A 121 56.05 23.35 21.24
C TYR A 121 54.85 22.60 21.82
N TYR A 122 54.39 23.00 23.01
CA TYR A 122 53.27 22.34 23.69
C TYR A 122 51.90 22.83 23.24
N ASP A 123 51.80 24.08 22.78
CA ASP A 123 50.52 24.69 22.44
C ASP A 123 50.15 24.42 20.97
N VAL A 124 50.23 23.14 20.60
CA VAL A 124 49.93 22.63 19.26
C VAL A 124 48.50 22.99 18.90
N GLY A 125 48.30 23.48 17.69
CA GLY A 125 46.98 23.87 17.20
C GLY A 125 46.90 25.34 16.78
N ILE A 126 45.68 25.89 16.83
CA ILE A 126 45.41 27.27 16.45
C ILE A 126 45.96 28.24 17.50
N ASN A 127 46.82 29.15 17.05
CA ASN A 127 47.42 30.20 17.84
C ASN A 127 47.16 31.56 17.19
N ILE A 128 46.91 32.59 18.01
CA ILE A 128 46.70 33.97 17.54
C ILE A 128 47.91 34.81 17.91
N PHE A 129 48.37 35.61 16.95
CA PHE A 129 49.46 36.55 17.10
C PHE A 129 48.95 37.96 16.84
N ASN A 130 49.52 38.93 17.54
CA ASN A 130 49.37 40.35 17.24
C ASN A 130 50.74 40.88 16.82
N GLY A 131 50.88 41.21 15.54
CA GLY A 131 52.18 41.23 14.88
C GLY A 131 52.80 39.83 14.98
N ASN A 132 54.00 39.77 15.53
CA ASN A 132 54.73 38.52 15.71
C ASN A 132 54.61 37.94 17.13
N LYS A 133 53.92 38.61 18.06
CA LYS A 133 53.80 38.15 19.44
C LYS A 133 52.57 37.30 19.63
N LYS A 134 52.73 36.10 20.21
CA LYS A 134 51.60 35.26 20.59
C LYS A 134 50.78 35.94 21.68
N ILE A 135 49.46 35.95 21.52
CA ILE A 135 48.52 36.52 22.49
C ILE A 135 47.43 35.52 22.89
N ASN A 136 46.79 35.78 24.02
CA ASN A 136 45.52 35.15 24.35
C ASN A 136 44.38 35.96 23.71
N ILE A 137 43.30 35.31 23.28
CA ILE A 137 42.12 35.95 22.67
C ILE A 137 41.59 37.10 23.54
N LYS A 138 41.59 36.93 24.87
CA LYS A 138 41.14 37.96 25.83
C LYS A 138 41.98 39.24 25.82
N ASN A 139 43.19 39.19 25.25
CA ASN A 139 44.13 40.30 25.19
C ASN A 139 44.13 41.03 23.84
N ILE A 140 43.17 40.72 22.94
CA ILE A 140 42.97 41.48 21.71
C ILE A 140 42.50 42.88 22.09
N SER A 141 43.25 43.91 21.69
CA SER A 141 42.92 45.32 21.95
C SER A 141 41.99 45.86 20.86
N LYS A 142 41.35 47.01 21.11
CA LYS A 142 40.36 47.58 20.15
C LYS A 142 40.95 48.03 18.81
N ASN A 143 42.28 48.23 18.71
CA ASN A 143 42.98 48.73 17.51
C ASN A 143 43.97 47.68 16.95
N CYS A 144 43.48 46.49 16.60
CA CYS A 144 44.33 45.42 16.11
C CYS A 144 44.29 45.33 14.57
N GLU A 145 45.25 45.96 13.90
CA GLU A 145 45.45 45.88 12.43
C GLU A 145 46.40 44.73 12.02
N LYS A 146 47.02 44.03 12.99
CA LYS A 146 48.05 43.00 12.75
C LYS A 146 47.73 41.64 13.39
N LEU A 147 46.45 41.26 13.56
CA LEU A 147 46.15 39.91 14.03
C LEU A 147 46.39 38.89 12.93
N SER A 148 47.01 37.78 13.30
CA SER A 148 47.22 36.65 12.42
C SER A 148 46.91 35.36 13.15
N ILE A 149 46.39 34.38 12.40
CA ILE A 149 46.09 33.04 12.93
C ILE A 149 47.08 32.07 12.30
N TYR A 150 47.68 31.24 13.12
CA TYR A 150 48.55 30.17 12.66
C TYR A 150 48.15 28.84 13.28
N TYR A 151 48.27 27.77 12.51
CA TYR A 151 48.30 26.42 13.03
C TYR A 151 49.75 26.01 13.28
N CYS A 152 50.11 25.73 14.53
CA CYS A 152 51.47 25.38 14.92
C CYS A 152 51.57 23.91 15.31
N LYS A 153 52.58 23.22 14.78
CA LYS A 153 52.89 21.81 15.07
C LYS A 153 53.76 21.68 16.34
N ASN A 154 53.94 20.45 16.82
CA ASN A 154 54.77 20.15 18.01
C ASN A 154 56.27 20.41 17.79
N ASP A 155 56.70 20.50 16.55
CA ASP A 155 58.04 20.92 16.17
C ASP A 155 58.18 22.44 16.12
N GLY A 156 57.14 23.21 16.45
CA GLY A 156 57.19 24.66 16.46
C GLY A 156 57.10 25.30 15.08
N ILE A 157 56.88 24.54 14.00
CA ILE A 157 56.61 25.09 12.67
C ILE A 157 55.13 25.45 12.57
N CYS A 158 54.86 26.64 12.04
CA CYS A 158 53.53 27.21 11.94
C CYS A 158 53.13 27.50 10.48
N GLN A 159 51.87 27.23 10.16
CA GLN A 159 51.24 27.57 8.89
C GLN A 159 50.19 28.65 9.11
N ILE A 160 50.22 29.71 8.30
CA ILE A 160 49.22 30.78 8.37
C ILE A 160 47.84 30.25 7.94
N LEU A 161 46.80 30.71 8.63
CA LEU A 161 45.41 30.42 8.33
C LEU A 161 44.64 31.72 8.08
N GLU A 162 43.66 31.67 7.18
CA GLU A 162 42.56 32.62 7.23
C GLU A 162 41.71 32.30 8.48
N GLY A 163 40.99 33.26 9.04
CA GLY A 163 40.07 32.92 10.11
C GLY A 163 39.13 34.00 10.57
N ARG A 164 38.32 33.62 11.55
CA ARG A 164 37.38 34.49 12.26
C ARG A 164 37.64 34.40 13.75
N VAL A 165 37.70 35.53 14.43
CA VAL A 165 37.93 35.58 15.88
C VAL A 165 36.80 36.35 16.54
N LYS A 166 36.23 35.79 17.60
CA LYS A 166 35.32 36.46 18.51
C LYS A 166 36.10 36.93 19.74
N ASN A 167 35.92 38.19 20.11
CA ASN A 167 36.45 38.74 21.35
C ASN A 167 35.35 39.56 22.03
N ASN A 168 34.69 38.96 23.02
CA ASN A 168 33.48 39.50 23.64
C ASN A 168 32.40 39.72 22.57
N ASP A 169 31.99 40.97 22.34
CA ASP A 169 30.97 41.37 21.35
C ASP A 169 31.58 41.78 19.99
N ASP A 170 32.91 41.80 19.88
CA ASP A 170 33.62 42.18 18.65
C ASP A 170 34.04 40.94 17.84
N TYR A 171 33.92 41.04 16.51
CA TYR A 171 34.27 39.98 15.56
C TYR A 171 35.33 40.48 14.59
N TYR A 172 36.29 39.61 14.26
CA TYR A 172 37.41 39.96 13.39
C TYR A 172 37.54 38.95 12.25
N TYR A 173 37.79 39.46 11.05
CA TYR A 173 38.23 38.72 9.87
C TYR A 173 39.75 38.83 9.75
N ILE A 174 40.43 37.70 9.49
CA ILE A 174 41.88 37.63 9.32
C ILE A 174 42.18 36.94 8.00
N ASP A 175 42.94 37.60 7.12
CA ASP A 175 43.37 37.02 5.83
C ASP A 175 44.70 36.25 5.91
N TYR A 176 45.05 35.56 4.83
CA TYR A 176 46.31 34.82 4.67
C TYR A 176 47.57 35.69 4.66
N ASN A 177 47.45 37.02 4.63
CA ASN A 177 48.60 37.93 4.77
C ASN A 177 48.80 38.38 6.22
N GLY A 178 47.97 37.89 7.16
CA GLY A 178 48.01 38.32 8.56
C GLY A 178 47.48 39.73 8.77
N THR A 179 46.65 40.22 7.84
CA THR A 179 45.93 41.48 8.01
C THR A 179 44.58 41.20 8.65
N SER A 180 44.28 41.93 9.72
CA SER A 180 43.03 41.78 10.46
C SER A 180 42.11 42.98 10.30
N TYR A 181 40.82 42.69 10.17
CA TYR A 181 39.76 43.67 10.00
C TYR A 181 38.70 43.39 11.05
N LYS A 182 38.27 44.42 11.78
CA LYS A 182 37.05 44.31 12.58
C LYS A 182 35.86 44.21 11.61
N ILE A 183 35.00 43.23 11.83
CA ILE A 183 33.78 43.06 11.03
C ILE A 183 32.78 44.12 11.51
N GLU A 184 32.48 45.09 10.65
CA GLU A 184 31.51 46.16 10.89
C GLU A 184 30.30 46.02 9.95
N ASP A 185 29.16 46.55 10.36
CA ASP A 185 27.82 46.24 9.82
C ASP A 185 27.56 46.63 8.34
N SER A 186 28.46 47.28 7.60
CA SER A 186 28.11 47.71 6.23
C SER A 186 29.22 48.22 5.28
N SER A 187 30.48 48.36 5.68
CA SER A 187 31.42 49.24 4.95
C SER A 187 32.42 48.56 4.00
N PHE A 188 32.58 47.23 4.06
CA PHE A 188 33.63 46.51 3.30
C PHE A 188 33.05 45.36 2.47
N GLY A 189 33.67 45.09 1.32
CA GLY A 189 33.20 44.12 0.31
C GLY A 189 32.82 42.74 0.86
N ASN A 190 32.13 41.97 0.03
CA ASN A 190 31.32 40.78 0.33
C ASN A 190 31.86 39.71 1.31
N GLU A 191 33.16 39.68 1.63
CA GLU A 191 33.82 38.71 2.53
C GLU A 191 34.25 39.31 3.89
N LYS A 192 34.20 40.64 4.05
CA LYS A 192 34.68 41.39 5.22
C LYS A 192 33.56 42.05 6.03
N SER A 193 32.31 41.71 5.71
CA SER A 193 31.10 42.21 6.37
C SER A 193 30.29 41.03 6.91
N PHE A 194 29.41 41.31 7.87
CA PHE A 194 28.38 40.37 8.22
C PHE A 194 27.50 40.07 7.01
N VAL A 195 26.93 38.87 6.97
CA VAL A 195 25.94 38.48 5.97
C VAL A 195 24.58 38.29 6.62
N THR A 196 23.50 38.64 5.93
CA THR A 196 22.14 38.50 6.48
C THR A 196 21.67 37.05 6.48
N LYS A 197 22.23 36.20 5.61
CA LYS A 197 21.95 34.78 5.47
C LYS A 197 23.09 34.07 4.73
N CYS A 198 23.15 32.75 4.83
CA CYS A 198 24.13 31.95 4.11
C CYS A 198 23.67 31.65 2.68
N GLU A 199 24.50 32.05 1.72
CA GLU A 199 24.35 31.79 0.28
C GLU A 199 25.70 31.30 -0.28
N THR A 200 25.69 30.62 -1.43
CA THR A 200 26.87 29.95 -2.04
C THR A 200 28.14 30.80 -2.09
N ASN A 201 28.04 32.11 -2.35
CA ASN A 201 29.21 33.00 -2.39
C ASN A 201 29.64 33.58 -1.04
N LYS A 202 28.99 33.19 0.07
CA LYS A 202 29.17 33.71 1.44
C LYS A 202 29.69 32.66 2.44
N TYR A 203 29.99 31.44 2.02
CA TYR A 203 30.49 30.41 2.95
C TYR A 203 31.84 30.81 3.56
N GLY A 204 31.96 30.62 4.87
CA GLY A 204 33.05 31.12 5.68
C GLY A 204 32.85 32.55 6.22
N ASN A 205 31.73 33.21 5.94
CA ASN A 205 31.37 34.50 6.56
C ASN A 205 30.56 34.32 7.84
N ILE A 206 30.46 35.38 8.66
CA ILE A 206 29.66 35.41 9.89
C ILE A 206 28.29 36.03 9.61
N ILE A 207 27.22 35.42 10.11
CA ILE A 207 25.85 35.95 10.00
C ILE A 207 25.64 37.10 11.00
N ASP A 208 25.01 38.22 10.60
CA ASP A 208 24.73 39.37 11.48
C ASP A 208 23.74 39.05 12.62
N THR A 209 22.77 38.19 12.37
CA THR A 209 21.67 37.87 13.31
C THR A 209 22.03 36.78 14.31
N SER A 210 22.71 35.72 13.88
CA SER A 210 23.08 34.59 14.74
C SER A 210 24.53 34.61 15.20
N TYR A 211 25.40 35.40 14.56
CA TYR A 211 26.85 35.43 14.79
C TYR A 211 27.55 34.08 14.62
N GLU A 212 27.03 33.26 13.71
CA GLU A 212 27.54 31.94 13.38
C GLU A 212 28.29 31.97 12.03
N LEU A 213 29.19 31.00 11.82
CA LEU A 213 29.93 30.85 10.56
C LEU A 213 29.07 30.12 9.53
N CYS A 214 28.83 30.75 8.38
CA CYS A 214 28.13 30.12 7.26
C CYS A 214 28.91 28.93 6.71
N THR A 215 28.27 27.77 6.65
CA THR A 215 28.86 26.55 6.10
C THR A 215 28.25 26.17 4.76
N THR A 216 26.92 26.28 4.64
CA THR A 216 26.16 26.00 3.40
C THR A 216 24.91 26.88 3.32
N ASN A 217 24.09 26.73 2.27
CA ASN A 217 22.82 27.44 2.14
C ASN A 217 21.94 27.22 3.39
N ASN A 218 21.61 28.31 4.07
CA ASN A 218 20.83 28.33 5.32
C ASN A 218 21.41 27.51 6.50
N LYS A 219 22.68 27.10 6.47
CA LYS A 219 23.33 26.45 7.61
C LYS A 219 24.58 27.18 8.06
N SER A 220 24.72 27.22 9.37
CA SER A 220 25.82 27.85 10.05
C SER A 220 26.22 27.08 11.30
N ILE A 221 27.44 27.35 11.77
CA ILE A 221 27.99 26.75 12.97
C ILE A 221 28.38 27.84 13.98
N PRO A 222 27.96 27.71 15.25
CA PRO A 222 28.32 28.69 16.27
C PRO A 222 29.80 28.57 16.67
N PHE A 223 30.35 29.67 17.18
CA PHE A 223 31.66 29.64 17.83
C PHE A 223 31.67 28.62 18.98
N VAL A 224 32.70 27.79 19.03
CA VAL A 224 32.85 26.78 20.08
C VAL A 224 33.04 27.48 21.43
N THR A 225 32.33 27.02 22.46
CA THR A 225 32.37 27.62 23.81
C THR A 225 33.25 26.84 24.79
N ASN A 226 33.52 25.57 24.49
CA ASN A 226 34.36 24.68 25.26
C ASN A 226 35.80 24.64 24.72
N ASN A 227 36.70 23.92 25.39
CA ASN A 227 38.09 23.80 24.96
C ASN A 227 38.32 22.61 23.98
N LYS A 228 37.26 21.98 23.47
CA LYS A 228 37.40 20.91 22.47
C LYS A 228 37.56 21.54 21.09
N ILE A 229 38.38 20.91 20.25
CA ILE A 229 38.52 21.31 18.85
C ILE A 229 37.42 20.60 18.07
N ASN A 230 36.63 21.36 17.31
CA ASN A 230 35.69 20.83 16.34
C ASN A 230 36.24 21.03 14.93
N TYR A 231 35.88 20.12 14.04
CA TYR A 231 36.37 20.08 12.66
C TYR A 231 35.20 20.09 11.70
N TYR A 232 35.31 20.89 10.64
CA TYR A 232 34.30 21.00 9.59
C TYR A 232 34.99 21.12 8.22
N VAL A 233 34.26 20.81 7.16
CA VAL A 233 34.64 21.14 5.79
C VAL A 233 33.55 22.02 5.21
N ILE A 234 33.92 23.09 4.52
CA ILE A 234 33.01 23.96 3.79
C ILE A 234 33.46 24.03 2.33
N ALA A 235 32.51 24.15 1.41
CA ALA A 235 32.79 24.12 -0.02
C ALA A 235 31.97 25.18 -0.74
N LYS A 236 32.66 26.14 -1.37
CA LYS A 236 31.99 27.20 -2.15
C LYS A 236 31.49 26.70 -3.50
N ASP A 237 32.25 25.80 -4.10
CA ASP A 237 32.01 25.09 -5.36
C ASP A 237 32.92 23.86 -5.41
N GLU A 238 32.91 23.12 -6.52
CA GLU A 238 33.64 21.86 -6.71
C GLU A 238 35.17 21.98 -6.61
N ASP A 239 35.73 23.19 -6.70
CA ASP A 239 37.17 23.44 -6.65
C ASP A 239 37.62 24.16 -5.37
N ASN A 240 36.69 24.65 -4.56
CA ASN A 240 36.97 25.56 -3.45
C ASN A 240 36.53 25.00 -2.08
N PHE A 241 37.25 23.99 -1.62
CA PHE A 241 37.07 23.40 -0.28
C PHE A 241 37.97 24.07 0.77
N LYS A 242 37.45 24.28 1.97
CA LYS A 242 38.21 24.72 3.15
C LYS A 242 37.96 23.80 4.33
N PHE A 243 39.04 23.38 4.98
CA PHE A 243 39.00 22.72 6.28
C PHE A 243 38.96 23.76 7.39
N VAL A 244 37.91 23.69 8.22
CA VAL A 244 37.68 24.60 9.33
C VAL A 244 38.03 23.89 10.63
N ARG A 245 38.97 24.47 11.37
CA ARG A 245 39.26 24.11 12.75
C ARG A 245 38.62 25.15 13.66
N ALA A 246 37.68 24.71 14.48
CA ALA A 246 36.99 25.57 15.43
C ALA A 246 37.52 25.27 16.84
N ILE A 247 38.13 26.27 17.46
CA ILE A 247 38.44 26.25 18.89
C ILE A 247 37.64 27.35 19.57
N LYS A 248 37.77 27.44 20.90
CA LYS A 248 37.09 28.47 21.66
C LYS A 248 37.27 29.86 21.04
N ASP A 249 36.15 30.47 20.64
CA ASP A 249 36.08 31.82 20.06
C ASP A 249 36.90 32.04 18.75
N VAL A 250 37.38 30.98 18.08
CA VAL A 250 38.20 31.09 16.86
C VAL A 250 37.84 30.03 15.83
N PHE A 251 37.66 30.45 14.58
CA PHE A 251 37.67 29.59 13.40
C PHE A 251 38.96 29.83 12.61
N GLY A 252 39.75 28.77 12.41
CA GLY A 252 40.87 28.76 11.47
C GLY A 252 40.48 27.98 10.22
N LEU A 253 40.59 28.62 9.05
CA LEU A 253 40.22 28.09 7.75
C LEU A 253 41.49 27.85 6.92
N ASN A 254 41.63 26.63 6.40
CA ASN A 254 42.73 26.22 5.52
C ASN A 254 42.15 25.74 4.19
N PRO A 255 42.67 26.15 3.02
CA PRO A 255 42.22 25.58 1.76
C PRO A 255 42.69 24.13 1.66
N ILE A 256 41.88 23.27 1.07
CA ILE A 256 42.18 21.85 0.88
C ILE A 256 41.83 21.41 -0.55
N ASN A 257 42.51 20.37 -1.04
CA ASN A 257 42.16 19.71 -2.30
C ASN A 257 41.00 18.73 -2.09
N GLY A 258 39.86 19.27 -1.68
CA GLY A 258 38.65 18.47 -1.43
C GLY A 258 37.95 18.03 -2.71
N LYS A 259 36.98 17.13 -2.56
CA LYS A 259 36.12 16.64 -3.65
C LYS A 259 34.69 16.41 -3.16
N ILE A 260 33.72 16.32 -4.08
CA ILE A 260 32.41 15.72 -3.79
C ILE A 260 32.62 14.23 -3.44
N GLY A 261 31.92 13.74 -2.41
CA GLY A 261 32.11 12.42 -1.80
C GLY A 261 33.02 12.46 -0.57
N LEU A 262 33.68 11.33 -0.28
CA LEU A 262 34.52 11.19 0.91
C LEU A 262 35.82 12.00 0.80
N ASN A 263 36.08 12.78 1.85
CA ASN A 263 37.32 13.48 2.13
C ASN A 263 37.92 12.93 3.43
N VAL A 264 39.08 12.31 3.34
CA VAL A 264 39.87 11.85 4.49
C VAL A 264 40.86 12.94 4.83
N ILE A 265 40.75 13.54 6.02
CA ILE A 265 41.56 14.71 6.37
C ILE A 265 42.48 14.39 7.54
N ASN A 266 43.76 14.70 7.38
CA ASN A 266 44.67 14.79 8.51
C ASN A 266 44.36 16.10 9.26
N THR A 267 43.77 16.00 10.45
CA THR A 267 43.34 17.12 11.28
C THR A 267 44.51 17.98 11.77
N ILE A 268 45.73 17.42 11.84
CA ILE A 268 46.94 18.18 12.17
C ILE A 268 47.40 19.00 10.96
N THR A 269 47.70 18.38 9.81
CA THR A 269 48.22 19.14 8.65
C THR A 269 47.14 19.92 7.94
N GLY A 270 45.90 19.45 7.98
CA GLY A 270 44.77 20.00 7.22
C GLY A 270 44.86 19.63 5.77
N GLU A 271 45.59 18.57 5.43
CA GLU A 271 45.71 18.04 4.07
C GLU A 271 44.75 16.87 3.89
N THR A 272 44.24 16.73 2.67
CA THR A 272 43.48 15.55 2.23
C THR A 272 44.42 14.38 2.00
N ILE A 273 44.08 13.22 2.55
CA ILE A 273 44.80 11.96 2.39
C ILE A 273 44.20 11.22 1.19
N ASP A 274 45.03 10.91 0.20
CA ASP A 274 44.65 10.02 -0.90
C ASP A 274 44.88 8.57 -0.49
N LEU A 275 43.77 7.86 -0.24
CA LEU A 275 43.78 6.47 0.21
C LEU A 275 44.45 5.53 -0.79
N ASN A 276 44.38 5.82 -2.10
CA ASN A 276 44.93 4.95 -3.14
C ASN A 276 46.45 4.97 -3.20
N SER A 277 47.07 6.08 -2.82
CA SER A 277 48.53 6.25 -2.82
C SER A 277 49.16 6.07 -1.43
N SER A 278 48.37 6.14 -0.36
CA SER A 278 48.86 6.04 1.03
C SER A 278 49.05 4.59 1.48
N SER A 279 50.21 4.29 2.08
CA SER A 279 50.46 2.96 2.67
C SER A 279 49.83 2.82 4.07
N SER A 280 49.60 1.60 4.53
CA SER A 280 49.09 1.35 5.89
C SER A 280 50.03 1.85 6.99
N GLN A 281 51.34 1.85 6.73
CA GLN A 281 52.34 2.38 7.66
C GLN A 281 52.24 3.90 7.77
N GLU A 282 51.98 4.56 6.64
CA GLU A 282 51.80 6.01 6.58
C GLU A 282 50.53 6.44 7.33
N ILE A 283 49.37 5.87 6.98
CA ILE A 283 48.10 6.13 7.68
C ILE A 283 48.22 5.78 9.18
N GLY A 284 48.87 4.67 9.51
CA GLY A 284 49.10 4.26 10.89
C GLY A 284 49.93 5.27 11.70
N SER A 285 50.80 6.06 11.06
CA SER A 285 51.65 7.04 11.75
C SER A 285 50.92 8.29 12.25
N TYR A 286 49.73 8.59 11.68
CA TYR A 286 48.88 9.71 12.06
C TYR A 286 47.41 9.29 12.25
N LEU A 287 47.17 8.01 12.57
CA LEU A 287 45.81 7.43 12.63
C LEU A 287 44.87 8.20 13.56
N ASN A 288 45.35 8.63 14.74
CA ASN A 288 44.55 9.39 15.70
C ASN A 288 44.23 10.81 15.24
N ASP A 289 44.86 11.26 14.17
CA ASP A 289 44.70 12.61 13.62
C ASP A 289 43.83 12.60 12.36
N ILE A 290 43.15 11.50 12.04
CA ILE A 290 42.29 11.38 10.86
C ILE A 290 40.82 11.67 11.20
N ALA A 291 40.15 12.43 10.35
CA ALA A 291 38.70 12.61 10.37
C ALA A 291 38.11 12.42 8.96
N LEU A 292 36.86 11.94 8.89
CA LEU A 292 36.14 11.72 7.64
C LEU A 292 35.06 12.79 7.46
N PHE A 293 34.96 13.32 6.24
CA PHE A 293 33.91 14.24 5.83
C PHE A 293 33.33 13.78 4.50
N ASN A 294 32.00 13.62 4.44
CA ASN A 294 31.33 13.31 3.19
C ASN A 294 30.66 14.56 2.64
N CYS A 295 30.99 14.93 1.41
CA CYS A 295 30.47 16.12 0.75
C CYS A 295 29.45 15.74 -0.33
N TYR A 296 28.28 16.36 -0.27
CA TYR A 296 27.13 16.10 -1.14
C TYR A 296 26.87 17.31 -2.03
N ASP A 297 26.60 17.06 -3.31
CA ASP A 297 26.10 18.09 -4.23
C ASP A 297 24.56 18.15 -4.13
N LEU A 298 24.04 19.33 -3.80
CA LEU A 298 22.60 19.61 -3.67
C LEU A 298 22.06 20.45 -4.84
N ASN A 299 22.71 20.39 -6.01
CA ASN A 299 22.48 21.18 -7.24
C ASN A 299 22.73 22.70 -7.10
N THR A 300 22.48 23.27 -5.91
CA THR A 300 22.60 24.71 -5.61
C THR A 300 23.74 25.03 -4.64
N SER A 301 24.27 24.00 -3.97
CA SER A 301 25.35 24.12 -2.97
C SER A 301 25.99 22.77 -2.72
N ILE A 302 27.25 22.79 -2.26
CA ILE A 302 27.93 21.60 -1.73
C ILE A 302 27.86 21.65 -0.21
N GLU A 303 27.49 20.53 0.40
CA GLU A 303 27.44 20.40 1.84
C GLU A 303 28.28 19.24 2.34
N CYS A 304 29.11 19.48 3.35
CA CYS A 304 30.00 18.46 3.92
C CYS A 304 29.66 18.17 5.38
N ASP A 305 29.30 16.93 5.64
CA ASP A 305 29.04 16.43 6.99
C ASP A 305 30.22 15.61 7.49
N ARG A 306 30.56 15.76 8.77
CA ARG A 306 31.50 14.86 9.42
C ARG A 306 30.85 13.48 9.56
N THR A 307 31.54 12.45 9.11
CA THR A 307 31.10 11.05 9.19
C THR A 307 32.12 10.19 9.92
N TYR A 308 31.84 8.91 10.05
CA TYR A 308 32.70 7.87 10.62
C TYR A 308 32.45 6.57 9.84
N GLY A 309 33.39 5.65 9.92
CA GLY A 309 33.38 4.52 8.99
C GLY A 309 34.68 3.75 8.94
N TYR A 310 34.83 2.99 7.87
CA TYR A 310 36.00 2.20 7.55
C TYR A 310 36.66 2.76 6.29
N ILE A 311 37.98 2.83 6.27
CA ILE A 311 38.78 3.20 5.11
C ILE A 311 39.84 2.13 4.82
N ILE A 312 40.25 2.02 3.56
CA ILE A 312 41.30 1.11 3.12
C ILE A 312 42.50 1.89 2.59
N SER A 313 43.71 1.48 2.98
CA SER A 313 44.96 1.99 2.42
C SER A 313 45.32 1.33 1.09
N GLY A 314 46.20 1.94 0.29
CA GLY A 314 46.62 1.40 -1.03
C GLY A 314 47.28 0.00 -0.98
N ASP A 315 47.70 -0.48 0.19
CA ASP A 315 48.20 -1.83 0.46
C ASP A 315 47.13 -2.76 1.10
N ASN A 316 45.85 -2.41 0.99
CA ASN A 316 44.68 -3.19 1.43
C ASN A 316 44.59 -3.47 2.95
N ASN A 317 45.03 -2.53 3.79
CA ASN A 317 44.78 -2.60 5.23
C ASN A 317 43.59 -1.73 5.62
N TYR A 318 42.87 -2.14 6.67
CA TYR A 318 41.62 -1.53 7.08
C TYR A 318 41.81 -0.70 8.34
N PHE A 319 41.16 0.45 8.37
CA PHE A 319 41.15 1.36 9.51
C PHE A 319 39.73 1.77 9.82
N LYS A 320 39.37 1.71 11.10
CA LYS A 320 38.11 2.23 11.59
C LYS A 320 38.34 3.63 12.12
N ILE A 321 37.62 4.58 11.55
CA ILE A 321 37.68 5.99 11.91
C ILE A 321 36.41 6.34 12.68
N SER A 322 36.59 6.70 13.95
CA SER A 322 35.51 6.96 14.90
C SER A 322 35.19 8.46 14.96
N TYR A 323 33.94 8.81 15.24
CA TYR A 323 33.53 10.22 15.32
C TYR A 323 34.23 11.00 16.44
N ASP A 324 34.62 10.34 17.54
CA ASP A 324 35.33 10.92 18.68
C ASP A 324 36.86 10.94 18.51
N GLY A 325 37.38 10.34 17.44
CA GLY A 325 38.82 10.21 17.17
C GLY A 325 39.48 8.97 17.77
N SER A 326 38.73 8.04 18.38
CA SER A 326 39.29 6.74 18.83
C SER A 326 39.47 5.80 17.63
N ASN A 327 40.39 6.17 16.74
CA ASN A 327 40.65 5.45 15.50
C ASN A 327 41.49 4.20 15.76
N GLU A 328 41.16 3.09 15.09
CA GLU A 328 41.84 1.81 15.30
C GLU A 328 42.23 1.14 13.98
N LYS A 329 43.42 0.52 13.97
CA LYS A 329 43.82 -0.37 12.88
C LYS A 329 43.13 -1.71 13.12
N GLU A 330 42.28 -2.12 12.19
CA GLU A 330 41.46 -3.31 12.35
C GLU A 330 41.94 -4.42 11.40
N GLY A 331 42.10 -5.64 11.92
CA GLY A 331 42.23 -6.83 11.08
C GLY A 331 40.85 -7.23 10.59
N LEU A 332 40.68 -7.51 9.29
CA LEU A 332 39.37 -7.77 8.70
C LEU A 332 38.64 -8.93 9.41
N SER A 333 37.79 -8.59 10.37
CA SER A 333 36.79 -9.47 10.99
C SER A 333 35.40 -8.89 10.74
N PHE A 334 35.24 -8.18 9.62
CA PHE A 334 33.99 -7.56 9.26
C PHE A 334 33.14 -8.57 8.48
N ALA A 335 32.13 -9.13 9.16
CA ALA A 335 31.24 -10.16 8.63
C ALA A 335 30.17 -9.55 7.70
N LEU A 336 30.58 -8.92 6.60
CA LEU A 336 29.74 -8.85 5.41
C LEU A 336 29.93 -10.19 4.70
N ASN A 337 28.95 -11.08 4.82
CA ASN A 337 29.06 -12.50 4.50
C ASN A 337 29.35 -12.85 3.03
N ASN A 338 29.74 -11.91 2.15
CA ASN A 338 30.20 -12.22 0.80
C ASN A 338 31.37 -11.31 0.37
N GLU A 339 32.48 -11.96 0.05
CA GLU A 339 33.58 -11.51 -0.82
C GLU A 339 34.28 -10.16 -0.55
N GLY A 340 34.64 -9.81 0.69
CA GLY A 340 35.89 -9.09 1.06
C GLY A 340 36.44 -7.93 0.21
N LYS A 341 35.65 -7.28 -0.65
CA LYS A 341 36.00 -6.18 -1.55
C LYS A 341 34.97 -5.09 -1.38
N LEU A 342 35.45 -3.88 -1.11
CA LEU A 342 34.59 -2.71 -1.15
C LEU A 342 34.15 -2.47 -2.60
N ASN A 343 32.84 -2.34 -2.79
CA ASN A 343 32.21 -1.88 -4.02
C ASN A 343 31.52 -0.53 -3.75
N SER A 344 31.26 0.22 -4.82
CA SER A 344 30.64 1.54 -4.78
C SER A 344 29.13 1.51 -4.54
N ASP A 345 28.65 0.50 -3.82
CA ASP A 345 27.22 0.26 -3.57
C ASP A 345 26.83 0.71 -2.16
N ASP A 346 25.57 1.11 -1.97
CA ASP A 346 25.02 1.45 -0.66
C ASP A 346 24.47 0.20 0.05
N TYR A 347 24.57 0.18 1.38
CA TYR A 347 24.17 -0.98 2.18
C TYR A 347 23.37 -0.58 3.42
N ILE A 348 22.49 -1.49 3.87
CA ILE A 348 21.84 -1.44 5.18
C ILE A 348 22.41 -2.54 6.06
N ILE A 349 22.91 -2.17 7.22
CA ILE A 349 23.57 -3.08 8.17
C ILE A 349 23.04 -2.91 9.59
N SER A 350 23.12 -3.97 10.39
CA SER A 350 22.76 -3.95 11.82
C SER A 350 23.77 -3.13 12.62
N SER A 351 23.31 -2.09 13.33
CA SER A 351 24.14 -1.16 14.12
C SER A 351 25.01 -1.87 15.17
N SER A 352 24.45 -2.88 15.87
CA SER A 352 25.11 -3.69 16.91
C SER A 352 26.38 -4.42 16.47
N LYS A 353 26.57 -4.64 15.16
CA LYS A 353 27.73 -5.38 14.63
C LYS A 353 28.86 -4.49 14.12
N THR A 354 28.64 -3.17 14.01
CA THR A 354 29.50 -2.34 13.17
C THR A 354 30.03 -1.09 13.86
N PHE A 355 29.22 -0.40 14.65
CA PHE A 355 29.64 0.83 15.29
C PHE A 355 29.25 0.78 16.78
N ASN A 356 30.25 0.68 17.65
CA ASN A 356 30.09 0.60 19.12
C ASN A 356 29.43 1.85 19.76
N ASN A 357 28.97 2.81 18.96
CA ASN A 357 28.41 4.09 19.42
C ASN A 357 26.88 4.15 19.41
N PHE A 358 26.18 3.10 18.93
CA PHE A 358 24.72 3.04 18.98
C PHE A 358 24.27 2.19 20.18
N GLU A 359 23.44 2.77 21.07
CA GLU A 359 22.98 2.12 22.30
C GLU A 359 21.88 1.06 22.07
N ASN A 360 21.30 0.98 20.86
CA ASN A 360 20.18 0.09 20.55
C ASN A 360 20.59 -1.06 19.63
N ASP A 361 20.62 -2.28 20.16
CA ASP A 361 21.07 -3.48 19.44
C ASP A 361 20.21 -3.90 18.22
N ASN A 362 19.05 -3.25 18.01
CA ASN A 362 18.05 -3.59 17.00
C ASN A 362 17.90 -2.54 15.86
N GLU A 363 18.73 -1.50 15.82
CA GLU A 363 18.65 -0.48 14.77
C GLU A 363 19.48 -0.90 13.56
N TYR A 364 18.93 -0.70 12.35
CA TYR A 364 19.71 -0.80 11.11
C TYR A 364 20.15 0.59 10.69
N ILE A 365 21.26 0.70 9.98
CA ILE A 365 21.77 1.97 9.49
C ILE A 365 22.11 1.89 8.02
N LEU A 366 21.92 2.99 7.29
CA LEU A 366 22.43 3.14 5.95
C LEU A 366 23.92 3.48 5.99
N ILE A 367 24.71 2.71 5.24
CA ILE A 367 26.10 3.01 4.95
C ILE A 367 26.30 3.20 3.45
N LYS A 368 27.17 4.14 3.10
CA LYS A 368 27.57 4.42 1.73
C LYS A 368 28.89 3.73 1.43
N GLY A 369 28.94 2.94 0.37
CA GLY A 369 30.13 2.24 -0.09
C GLY A 369 30.87 2.99 -1.19
N GLY A 370 32.19 3.02 -1.07
CA GLY A 370 33.11 3.43 -2.13
C GLY A 370 34.16 2.35 -2.35
N SER A 371 34.96 2.46 -3.41
CA SER A 371 36.03 1.49 -3.70
C SER A 371 37.08 1.36 -2.60
N ASP A 372 37.17 2.35 -1.70
CA ASP A 372 38.17 2.50 -0.65
C ASP A 372 37.58 2.81 0.74
N HIS A 373 36.24 2.85 0.89
CA HIS A 373 35.59 3.13 2.18
C HIS A 373 34.18 2.54 2.34
N TYR A 374 33.75 2.43 3.60
CA TYR A 374 32.33 2.38 4.01
C TYR A 374 32.10 3.44 5.07
N ILE A 375 31.17 4.36 4.83
CA ILE A 375 30.87 5.44 5.77
C ILE A 375 29.41 5.44 6.16
N TYR A 376 29.11 5.88 7.37
CA TYR A 376 27.74 6.20 7.75
C TYR A 376 27.25 7.35 6.86
N ASP A 377 26.15 7.13 6.14
CA ASP A 377 25.55 8.19 5.34
C ASP A 377 24.60 8.97 6.23
N SER A 378 24.87 10.23 6.55
CA SER A 378 23.96 11.04 7.37
C SER A 378 22.82 11.68 6.58
N ARG A 379 22.73 11.47 5.26
CA ARG A 379 21.77 12.13 4.37
C ARG A 379 21.15 11.20 3.34
N SER A 380 20.55 10.14 3.83
CA SER A 380 19.68 9.34 2.97
C SER A 380 18.36 10.03 2.70
N THR A 381 17.81 9.77 1.51
CA THR A 381 16.39 10.00 1.30
C THR A 381 15.64 9.07 2.22
N ALA A 382 14.79 9.65 3.07
CA ALA A 382 13.85 8.85 3.84
C ALA A 382 12.96 8.04 2.89
N GLY A 383 12.51 6.89 3.35
CA GLY A 383 11.63 6.04 2.58
C GLY A 383 12.07 4.59 2.59
N ILE A 384 11.41 3.83 1.72
CA ILE A 384 11.58 2.40 1.60
C ILE A 384 12.85 2.09 0.82
N LYS A 385 13.63 1.14 1.33
CA LYS A 385 14.83 0.59 0.72
C LYS A 385 14.73 -0.93 0.73
N ILE A 386 15.08 -1.53 -0.40
CA ILE A 386 15.12 -2.97 -0.56
C ILE A 386 16.58 -3.37 -0.64
N THR A 387 16.94 -4.44 0.05
CA THR A 387 18.30 -4.92 0.02
C THR A 387 18.38 -6.39 -0.30
N ASN A 388 19.37 -6.78 -1.08
CA ASN A 388 19.79 -8.17 -1.24
C ASN A 388 21.18 -8.34 -0.62
N LYS A 389 21.32 -9.22 0.37
CA LYS A 389 22.57 -9.40 1.15
C LYS A 389 23.04 -8.09 1.78
N GLY A 390 22.10 -7.24 2.18
CA GLY A 390 22.35 -5.92 2.76
C GLY A 390 22.67 -4.82 1.73
N LYS A 391 23.00 -5.15 0.47
CA LYS A 391 23.19 -4.15 -0.60
C LYS A 391 21.84 -3.63 -1.05
N ILE A 392 21.68 -2.31 -1.18
CA ILE A 392 20.47 -1.71 -1.75
C ILE A 392 20.35 -2.05 -3.23
N ILE A 393 19.14 -2.42 -3.64
CA ILE A 393 18.75 -2.68 -5.02
C ILE A 393 17.53 -1.84 -5.36
N ASP A 394 17.34 -1.54 -6.64
CA ASP A 394 16.12 -0.91 -7.12
C ASP A 394 14.95 -1.92 -7.10
N ILE A 395 13.71 -1.40 -7.04
CA ILE A 395 12.50 -2.26 -7.00
C ILE A 395 12.40 -3.11 -8.27
N ASP A 396 12.78 -2.55 -9.42
CA ASP A 396 12.77 -3.24 -10.71
C ASP A 396 13.73 -4.46 -10.74
N ASP A 397 14.82 -4.39 -9.97
CA ASP A 397 15.86 -5.43 -9.91
C ASP A 397 15.45 -6.64 -9.05
N ILE A 398 14.34 -6.57 -8.31
CA ILE A 398 13.80 -7.70 -7.53
C ILE A 398 13.61 -8.94 -8.40
N SER A 399 13.17 -8.73 -9.64
CA SER A 399 12.92 -9.79 -10.62
C SER A 399 14.19 -10.59 -10.98
N GLU A 400 15.37 -10.00 -10.77
CA GLU A 400 16.69 -10.58 -11.07
C GLU A 400 17.36 -11.23 -9.85
N VAL A 401 16.74 -11.19 -8.66
CA VAL A 401 17.31 -11.75 -7.42
C VAL A 401 17.22 -13.29 -7.44
N GLU A 402 18.37 -13.96 -7.61
CA GLU A 402 18.48 -15.42 -7.62
C GLU A 402 18.25 -16.08 -6.23
N ASP A 403 18.73 -15.44 -5.15
CA ASP A 403 18.60 -15.97 -3.78
C ASP A 403 17.81 -15.02 -2.89
N MET A 404 16.51 -15.24 -2.86
CA MET A 404 15.54 -14.46 -2.10
C MET A 404 15.76 -14.53 -0.58
N ASN A 405 16.52 -15.50 -0.05
CA ASN A 405 16.72 -15.64 1.41
C ASN A 405 17.48 -14.46 2.04
N ASN A 406 18.15 -13.65 1.21
CA ASN A 406 18.90 -12.48 1.68
C ASN A 406 18.18 -11.16 1.42
N LEU A 407 16.92 -11.22 0.96
CA LEU A 407 16.12 -10.04 0.68
C LEU A 407 15.62 -9.43 1.99
N GLY A 408 15.69 -8.12 2.12
CA GLY A 408 15.17 -7.38 3.26
C GLY A 408 14.52 -6.08 2.82
N ILE A 409 13.42 -5.71 3.46
CA ILE A 409 12.72 -4.44 3.24
C ILE A 409 12.95 -3.58 4.48
N TYR A 410 13.34 -2.33 4.27
CA TYR A 410 13.63 -1.39 5.33
C TYR A 410 12.99 -0.05 5.06
N TYR A 411 12.49 0.59 6.11
CA TYR A 411 12.15 2.01 6.09
C TYR A 411 13.28 2.80 6.72
N CYS A 412 13.95 3.67 5.96
CA CYS A 412 15.01 4.54 6.45
C CYS A 412 14.48 5.95 6.71
N THR A 413 14.89 6.54 7.82
CA THR A 413 14.62 7.95 8.15
C THR A 413 15.66 8.87 7.50
N VAL A 414 15.43 10.18 7.51
CA VAL A 414 16.41 11.18 7.02
C VAL A 414 17.75 11.14 7.76
N ASN A 415 17.76 10.59 8.98
CA ASN A 415 18.97 10.36 9.77
C ASN A 415 19.58 8.98 9.50
N SER A 416 19.17 8.31 8.41
CA SER A 416 19.72 7.01 7.99
C SER A 416 19.61 5.88 9.01
N ILE A 417 18.71 6.03 9.98
CA ILE A 417 18.28 4.96 10.86
C ILE A 417 17.15 4.23 10.14
N CYS A 418 17.30 2.93 9.97
CA CYS A 418 16.40 2.08 9.22
C CYS A 418 15.71 1.05 10.15
N THR A 419 14.44 0.79 9.90
CA THR A 419 13.65 -0.24 10.58
C THR A 419 13.27 -1.31 9.57
N SER A 420 13.49 -2.59 9.88
CA SER A 420 13.01 -3.69 9.02
C SER A 420 11.48 -3.72 8.98
N LEU A 421 10.93 -3.92 7.79
CA LEU A 421 9.49 -4.02 7.53
C LEU A 421 9.12 -5.45 7.13
N GLU A 422 7.83 -5.75 7.20
CA GLU A 422 7.27 -6.95 6.59
C GLU A 422 6.63 -6.63 5.24
N GLY A 423 6.48 -7.64 4.39
CA GLY A 423 5.89 -7.48 3.08
C GLY A 423 5.80 -8.78 2.28
N TYR A 424 5.31 -8.66 1.06
CA TYR A 424 5.32 -9.71 0.05
C TYR A 424 6.12 -9.26 -1.16
N VAL A 425 6.80 -10.21 -1.79
CA VAL A 425 7.58 -9.97 -2.99
C VAL A 425 7.28 -11.07 -4.01
N ASN A 426 7.19 -10.71 -5.29
CA ASN A 426 7.03 -11.62 -6.40
C ASN A 426 8.25 -11.55 -7.32
N ASN A 427 8.70 -12.71 -7.80
CA ASN A 427 9.69 -12.80 -8.86
C ASN A 427 9.36 -13.97 -9.82
N SER A 428 10.24 -14.22 -10.79
CA SER A 428 10.05 -15.30 -11.77
C SER A 428 9.96 -16.72 -11.16
N GLU A 429 10.40 -16.91 -9.92
CA GLU A 429 10.33 -18.19 -9.20
C GLU A 429 9.12 -18.33 -8.28
N GLY A 430 8.29 -17.30 -8.15
CA GLY A 430 7.06 -17.27 -7.36
C GLY A 430 7.04 -16.20 -6.27
N TYR A 431 6.25 -16.46 -5.23
CA TYR A 431 5.91 -15.49 -4.20
C TYR A 431 6.65 -15.73 -2.89
N TYR A 432 7.03 -14.65 -2.20
CA TYR A 432 7.79 -14.67 -0.97
C TYR A 432 7.17 -13.73 0.06
N LYS A 433 7.16 -14.13 1.33
CA LYS A 433 6.86 -13.25 2.46
C LYS A 433 8.18 -12.87 3.13
N ILE A 434 8.37 -11.58 3.36
CA ILE A 434 9.46 -11.04 4.16
C ILE A 434 8.87 -10.66 5.52
N GLU A 435 9.43 -11.20 6.59
CA GLU A 435 9.04 -10.88 7.95
C GLU A 435 9.89 -9.73 8.51
N SER A 436 9.36 -9.00 9.49
CA SER A 436 10.04 -7.85 10.11
C SER A 436 11.33 -8.19 10.87
N ASN A 437 11.67 -9.47 11.00
CA ASN A 437 12.94 -9.96 11.54
C ASN A 437 13.97 -10.29 10.43
N GLY A 438 13.63 -10.01 9.16
CA GLY A 438 14.44 -10.31 7.98
C GLY A 438 14.31 -11.74 7.45
N ASN A 439 13.48 -12.60 8.04
CA ASN A 439 13.27 -13.94 7.50
C ASN A 439 12.45 -13.88 6.21
N VAL A 440 12.90 -14.61 5.20
CA VAL A 440 12.18 -14.75 3.93
C VAL A 440 11.60 -16.16 3.83
N ILE A 441 10.31 -16.24 3.52
CA ILE A 441 9.56 -17.49 3.40
C ILE A 441 9.01 -17.59 1.99
N LYS A 442 9.49 -18.57 1.22
CA LYS A 442 8.86 -18.92 -0.08
C LYS A 442 7.46 -19.45 0.16
N LEU A 443 6.48 -18.87 -0.51
CA LEU A 443 5.08 -19.23 -0.37
C LEU A 443 4.74 -20.34 -1.37
N ASN A 444 4.42 -21.51 -0.86
CA ASN A 444 3.91 -22.63 -1.65
C ASN A 444 2.38 -22.62 -1.65
N ASP A 445 1.77 -23.45 -2.49
CA ASP A 445 0.31 -23.53 -2.58
C ASP A 445 -0.38 -23.80 -1.23
N ASP A 446 0.20 -24.60 -0.34
CA ASP A 446 -0.42 -24.90 0.96
C ASP A 446 -0.15 -23.83 2.04
N SER A 447 0.41 -22.69 1.67
CA SER A 447 0.75 -21.62 2.61
C SER A 447 -0.50 -20.97 3.21
N VAL A 448 -0.51 -20.80 4.53
CA VAL A 448 -1.56 -20.06 5.27
C VAL A 448 -1.65 -18.58 4.91
N TYR A 449 -0.65 -18.08 4.17
CA TYR A 449 -0.59 -16.71 3.67
C TYR A 449 -1.33 -16.55 2.33
N PHE A 450 -1.65 -17.65 1.64
CA PHE A 450 -2.51 -17.65 0.46
C PHE A 450 -3.97 -17.89 0.80
N VAL A 451 -4.84 -17.20 0.09
CA VAL A 451 -6.28 -17.42 0.15
C VAL A 451 -6.87 -17.49 -1.24
N ASP A 452 -7.81 -18.42 -1.41
CA ASP A 452 -8.59 -18.55 -2.65
C ASP A 452 -9.82 -17.65 -2.66
N ILE A 453 -10.24 -17.19 -1.49
CA ILE A 453 -11.45 -16.40 -1.29
C ILE A 453 -11.10 -15.21 -0.42
N CYS A 454 -11.42 -14.02 -0.91
CA CYS A 454 -11.29 -12.82 -0.10
C CYS A 454 -12.55 -12.58 0.74
N ASN A 455 -12.39 -12.58 2.06
CA ASN A 455 -13.42 -12.27 3.04
C ASN A 455 -12.76 -11.63 4.27
N SER A 456 -13.56 -11.16 5.23
CA SER A 456 -13.07 -10.49 6.44
C SER A 456 -12.10 -11.32 7.28
N GLU A 457 -12.21 -12.66 7.28
CA GLU A 457 -11.28 -13.56 7.99
C GLU A 457 -9.90 -13.66 7.32
N ASN A 458 -9.83 -13.26 6.06
CA ASN A 458 -8.64 -13.32 5.21
C ASN A 458 -8.05 -11.94 4.91
N LEU A 459 -8.55 -10.89 5.57
CA LEU A 459 -8.06 -9.53 5.43
C LEU A 459 -6.54 -9.46 5.60
N GLY A 460 -5.88 -8.79 4.65
CA GLY A 460 -4.43 -8.63 4.62
C GLY A 460 -3.65 -9.79 4.00
N LYS A 461 -4.26 -10.94 3.74
CA LYS A 461 -3.55 -12.09 3.12
C LYS A 461 -3.41 -11.93 1.61
N LEU A 462 -2.45 -12.63 1.02
CA LEU A 462 -2.20 -12.60 -0.43
C LEU A 462 -3.18 -13.53 -1.15
N MET A 463 -3.73 -13.08 -2.28
CA MET A 463 -4.60 -13.90 -3.12
C MET A 463 -3.76 -14.94 -3.88
N ARG A 464 -4.26 -16.17 -4.04
CA ARG A 464 -3.52 -17.21 -4.78
C ARG A 464 -3.42 -16.93 -6.28
N ALA A 465 -4.50 -16.44 -6.86
CA ALA A 465 -4.60 -16.25 -8.31
C ALA A 465 -3.88 -14.99 -8.83
N THR A 466 -3.59 -14.04 -7.95
CA THR A 466 -3.09 -12.70 -8.32
C THR A 466 -2.17 -12.18 -7.22
N PHE A 467 -1.17 -11.35 -7.54
CA PHE A 467 -0.34 -10.69 -6.53
C PHE A 467 -1.03 -9.49 -5.87
N ASN A 468 -2.22 -9.73 -5.32
CA ASN A 468 -3.07 -8.74 -4.68
C ASN A 468 -3.37 -9.14 -3.25
N ILE A 469 -3.57 -8.17 -2.37
CA ILE A 469 -4.01 -8.38 -1.00
C ILE A 469 -5.53 -8.47 -0.93
N CYS A 470 -6.03 -9.39 -0.10
CA CYS A 470 -7.42 -9.46 0.27
C CYS A 470 -7.80 -8.31 1.22
N LEU A 471 -8.80 -7.52 0.83
CA LEU A 471 -9.33 -6.37 1.56
C LEU A 471 -10.69 -6.67 2.24
N GLY A 472 -10.96 -7.94 2.59
CA GLY A 472 -12.15 -8.30 3.36
C GLY A 472 -13.43 -8.54 2.55
N GLY A 473 -13.32 -8.69 1.23
CA GLY A 473 -14.44 -8.84 0.30
C GLY A 473 -14.10 -8.31 -1.10
N GLU A 474 -13.05 -7.49 -1.18
CA GLU A 474 -12.42 -7.00 -2.40
C GLU A 474 -10.94 -7.40 -2.46
N ILE A 475 -10.34 -7.35 -3.63
CA ILE A 475 -8.88 -7.50 -3.78
C ILE A 475 -8.27 -6.13 -4.03
N SER A 476 -7.04 -5.90 -3.57
CA SER A 476 -6.32 -4.68 -3.87
C SER A 476 -6.14 -4.50 -5.38
N ASP A 477 -6.18 -3.26 -5.82
CA ASP A 477 -5.85 -2.87 -7.19
C ASP A 477 -4.38 -2.50 -7.28
N SER A 478 -3.55 -3.38 -7.87
CA SER A 478 -2.12 -3.13 -8.08
C SER A 478 -1.85 -2.12 -9.22
N SER A 479 -2.85 -1.79 -10.05
CA SER A 479 -2.64 -0.97 -11.25
C SER A 479 -2.65 0.54 -11.00
N ASN A 480 -3.10 0.98 -9.82
CA ASN A 480 -3.40 2.39 -9.54
C ASN A 480 -2.61 2.97 -8.35
N ASN A 481 -1.57 2.29 -7.84
CA ASN A 481 -0.77 2.72 -6.68
C ASN A 481 -1.62 3.24 -5.52
N VAL A 482 -2.70 2.52 -5.21
CA VAL A 482 -3.63 2.89 -4.14
C VAL A 482 -3.19 2.25 -2.84
N ASP A 483 -3.06 3.07 -1.81
CA ASP A 483 -2.70 2.61 -0.48
C ASP A 483 -3.92 2.19 0.36
N TYR A 484 -3.65 1.33 1.34
CA TYR A 484 -4.68 0.84 2.26
C TYR A 484 -4.20 0.89 3.71
N ILE A 485 -5.15 0.92 4.63
CA ILE A 485 -4.89 0.61 6.04
C ILE A 485 -5.80 -0.56 6.41
N VAL A 486 -5.24 -1.65 6.91
CA VAL A 486 -6.01 -2.83 7.32
C VAL A 486 -5.80 -3.13 8.79
N LYS A 487 -6.83 -3.64 9.46
CA LYS A 487 -6.73 -4.07 10.86
C LYS A 487 -6.47 -5.57 10.97
N GLU A 488 -5.20 -5.96 10.92
CA GLU A 488 -4.77 -7.35 11.11
C GLU A 488 -4.48 -7.63 12.59
N ASN A 489 -5.07 -8.70 13.15
CA ASN A 489 -4.78 -9.13 14.53
C ASN A 489 -4.92 -8.00 15.58
N LYS A 490 -5.90 -7.10 15.40
CA LYS A 490 -6.15 -5.90 16.25
C LYS A 490 -5.08 -4.81 16.14
N LYS A 491 -4.20 -4.86 15.15
CA LYS A 491 -3.25 -3.80 14.82
C LYS A 491 -3.57 -3.24 13.44
N TYR A 492 -3.54 -1.93 13.30
CA TYR A 492 -3.62 -1.30 12.00
C TYR A 492 -2.27 -1.35 11.31
N LYS A 493 -2.28 -1.72 10.05
CA LYS A 493 -1.12 -1.76 9.18
C LYS A 493 -1.40 -0.94 7.94
N TYR A 494 -0.51 -0.03 7.63
CA TYR A 494 -0.44 0.63 6.34
C TYR A 494 0.11 -0.35 5.32
N ILE A 495 -0.58 -0.47 4.20
CA ILE A 495 -0.23 -1.30 3.06
C ILE A 495 0.06 -0.36 1.89
N ASP A 496 1.28 -0.48 1.39
CA ASP A 496 1.79 0.26 0.25
C ASP A 496 2.12 -0.78 -0.85
N ILE A 497 1.60 -0.57 -2.05
CA ILE A 497 1.68 -1.52 -3.16
C ILE A 497 2.52 -0.87 -4.28
N TYR A 498 3.69 -1.46 -4.52
CA TYR A 498 4.62 -1.05 -5.57
C TYR A 498 4.54 -2.05 -6.72
N ASP A 499 3.82 -1.66 -7.78
CA ASP A 499 3.60 -2.47 -8.99
C ASP A 499 3.10 -3.90 -8.66
N ASP A 500 3.30 -4.84 -9.58
CA ASP A 500 2.92 -6.25 -9.43
C ASP A 500 3.97 -7.11 -8.68
N ASN A 501 5.00 -6.48 -8.10
CA ASN A 501 6.18 -7.18 -7.58
C ASN A 501 6.44 -6.99 -6.09
N LEU A 502 5.93 -5.93 -5.46
CA LEU A 502 6.22 -5.63 -4.07
C LEU A 502 5.01 -5.07 -3.33
N ILE A 503 4.73 -5.64 -2.16
CA ILE A 503 3.71 -5.15 -1.25
C ILE A 503 4.32 -4.99 0.13
N ILE A 504 4.24 -3.81 0.71
CA ILE A 504 4.86 -3.48 1.99
C ILE A 504 3.80 -3.32 3.04
N LYS A 505 4.11 -3.80 4.24
CA LYS A 505 3.25 -3.67 5.41
C LYS A 505 4.00 -2.98 6.54
N VAL A 506 3.38 -1.94 7.06
CA VAL A 506 3.95 -1.10 8.10
C VAL A 506 2.97 -1.02 9.26
N ASP A 507 3.38 -1.50 10.43
CA ASP A 507 2.62 -1.31 11.67
C ASP A 507 2.42 0.20 11.92
N ILE A 508 1.17 0.62 12.14
CA ILE A 508 0.82 1.98 12.56
C ILE A 508 0.63 1.96 14.08
N ASP A 509 1.16 2.97 14.77
CA ASP A 509 0.93 3.09 16.21
C ASP A 509 -0.57 3.36 16.50
N ASN A 510 -1.23 2.31 16.99
CA ASN A 510 -2.68 2.05 17.07
C ASN A 510 -3.60 3.12 17.72
N ASN A 511 -3.07 4.23 18.27
CA ASN A 511 -3.84 5.06 19.22
C ASN A 511 -4.72 6.16 18.59
N THR A 512 -4.79 6.31 17.27
CA THR A 512 -5.34 7.54 16.66
C THR A 512 -6.18 7.36 15.38
N ILE A 513 -6.44 6.14 14.89
CA ILE A 513 -7.28 5.98 13.69
C ILE A 513 -8.74 6.28 14.02
N ASN A 514 -9.26 7.34 13.40
CA ASN A 514 -10.66 7.71 13.40
C ASN A 514 -11.47 6.72 12.55
N GLU A 515 -12.68 6.40 12.98
CA GLU A 515 -13.60 5.45 12.34
C GLU A 515 -14.02 5.86 10.91
N LYS A 516 -13.77 7.12 10.50
CA LYS A 516 -14.24 7.67 9.21
C LYS A 516 -13.13 8.17 8.30
N ILE A 517 -12.40 9.21 8.69
CA ILE A 517 -11.45 9.90 7.80
C ILE A 517 -10.17 10.18 8.55
N ASN A 518 -9.04 9.87 7.92
CA ASN A 518 -7.72 9.98 8.53
C ASN A 518 -6.74 10.60 7.56
N LEU A 519 -5.95 11.55 8.04
CA LEU A 519 -4.80 12.05 7.31
C LEU A 519 -3.56 11.34 7.86
N MET A 520 -2.72 10.76 7.00
CA MET A 520 -1.51 10.08 7.41
C MET A 520 -0.29 10.83 6.89
N ASP A 521 0.68 11.07 7.76
CA ASP A 521 2.03 11.46 7.38
C ASP A 521 2.84 10.17 7.16
N VAL A 522 3.10 9.85 5.89
CA VAL A 522 3.80 8.63 5.48
C VAL A 522 5.27 8.66 5.91
N SER A 523 5.88 9.85 5.96
CA SER A 523 7.28 10.02 6.40
C SER A 523 7.45 9.73 7.89
N ASN A 524 6.47 10.12 8.71
CA ASN A 524 6.51 9.87 10.15
C ASN A 524 5.75 8.61 10.58
N ARG A 525 5.02 7.96 9.65
CA ARG A 525 4.16 6.79 9.89
C ARG A 525 3.10 7.05 10.97
N GLN A 526 2.52 8.24 10.98
CA GLN A 526 1.59 8.68 12.01
C GLN A 526 0.31 9.24 11.40
N ILE A 527 -0.80 8.94 12.06
CA ILE A 527 -2.08 9.61 11.78
C ILE A 527 -2.03 11.01 12.36
N VAL A 528 -2.27 11.98 11.50
CA VAL A 528 -2.38 13.39 11.84
C VAL A 528 -3.83 13.68 12.22
N PRO A 529 -4.07 14.25 13.42
CA PRO A 529 -5.41 14.62 13.83
C PRO A 529 -5.99 15.70 12.91
N LEU A 530 -7.29 15.61 12.66
CA LEU A 530 -8.06 16.60 11.89
C LEU A 530 -8.98 17.39 12.85
N PRO A 531 -9.11 18.72 12.70
CA PRO A 531 -8.46 19.60 11.72
C PRO A 531 -6.94 19.72 11.95
N ILE A 532 -6.20 20.03 10.87
CA ILE A 532 -4.75 20.23 10.94
C ILE A 532 -4.48 21.60 11.61
N ASN A 533 -3.47 21.65 12.48
CA ASN A 533 -3.11 22.85 13.25
C ASN A 533 -2.40 23.89 12.35
N SER A 534 -2.85 25.14 12.34
CA SER A 534 -2.48 26.23 11.40
C SER A 534 -0.99 26.59 11.14
N ASP A 535 -0.01 25.95 11.78
CA ASP A 535 1.44 26.14 11.53
C ASP A 535 1.95 25.49 10.20
N ILE A 536 1.05 25.12 9.28
CA ILE A 536 1.32 24.24 8.11
C ILE A 536 2.14 24.89 6.99
N SER A 537 2.35 26.21 6.98
CA SER A 537 3.12 26.87 5.91
C SER A 537 4.57 26.35 5.71
N THR A 538 5.08 25.54 6.64
CA THR A 538 6.40 24.89 6.58
C THR A 538 6.35 23.37 6.33
N ILE A 539 5.15 22.79 6.15
CA ILE A 539 4.96 21.34 6.04
C ILE A 539 5.05 20.91 4.57
N ASN A 540 5.82 19.87 4.30
CA ASN A 540 5.89 19.26 2.99
C ASN A 540 4.62 18.41 2.74
N LEU A 541 3.66 18.96 1.99
CA LEU A 541 2.39 18.30 1.67
C LEU A 541 2.57 16.99 0.88
N SER A 542 3.73 16.77 0.24
CA SER A 542 4.03 15.54 -0.49
C SER A 542 4.14 14.29 0.40
N ASN A 543 4.08 14.44 1.73
CA ASN A 543 4.13 13.33 2.68
C ASN A 543 2.76 12.85 3.14
N TYR A 544 1.68 13.51 2.70
CA TYR A 544 0.36 13.33 3.29
C TYR A 544 -0.60 12.58 2.37
N ILE A 545 -1.27 11.57 2.95
CA ILE A 545 -2.26 10.74 2.28
C ILE A 545 -3.56 10.75 3.08
N LEU A 546 -4.69 10.87 2.40
CA LEU A 546 -6.02 10.86 3.01
C LEU A 546 -6.64 9.46 2.89
N PHE A 547 -7.17 8.94 3.99
CA PHE A 547 -7.78 7.60 4.08
C PHE A 547 -9.22 7.67 4.57
N ASN A 548 -10.13 7.09 3.79
CA ASN A 548 -11.50 6.82 4.21
C ASN A 548 -11.58 5.42 4.84
N CYS A 549 -12.09 5.32 6.06
CA CYS A 549 -12.14 4.10 6.86
C CYS A 549 -13.57 3.60 7.08
N ASN A 550 -13.70 2.29 7.21
CA ASN A 550 -14.92 1.59 7.58
C ASN A 550 -14.61 0.52 8.63
N GLU A 551 -15.09 0.71 9.86
CA GLU A 551 -14.83 -0.22 10.95
C GLU A 551 -15.46 -1.60 10.78
N LYS A 552 -16.63 -1.69 10.13
CA LYS A 552 -17.28 -2.99 9.92
C LYS A 552 -16.45 -3.87 8.97
N MET A 553 -15.67 -3.23 8.11
CA MET A 553 -14.77 -3.89 7.17
C MET A 553 -13.33 -3.99 7.68
N ASP A 554 -13.01 -3.36 8.81
CA ASP A 554 -11.65 -3.27 9.35
C ASP A 554 -10.63 -2.74 8.30
N LEU A 555 -11.09 -1.86 7.40
CA LEU A 555 -10.39 -1.38 6.21
C LEU A 555 -10.47 0.15 6.09
N CYS A 556 -9.36 0.76 5.68
CA CYS A 556 -9.33 2.09 5.11
C CYS A 556 -8.70 2.06 3.70
N LYS A 557 -9.19 2.93 2.84
CA LYS A 557 -8.77 3.07 1.45
C LYS A 557 -8.34 4.50 1.23
N GLN A 558 -7.20 4.68 0.57
CA GLN A 558 -6.74 6.00 0.17
C GLN A 558 -7.82 6.70 -0.67
N THR A 559 -8.05 7.97 -0.40
CA THR A 559 -9.07 8.79 -1.05
C THR A 559 -8.53 10.19 -1.34
N VAL A 560 -9.33 10.98 -2.04
CA VAL A 560 -9.04 12.37 -2.42
C VAL A 560 -10.03 13.33 -1.78
N GLY A 561 -9.62 14.56 -1.58
CA GLY A 561 -10.49 15.55 -0.96
C GLY A 561 -9.85 16.89 -0.67
N TYR A 562 -10.63 17.75 -0.04
CA TYR A 562 -10.22 19.04 0.48
C TYR A 562 -10.22 19.01 2.01
N ILE A 563 -9.17 19.54 2.62
CA ILE A 563 -9.03 19.69 4.07
C ILE A 563 -8.98 21.17 4.43
N LYS A 564 -9.63 21.52 5.53
CA LYS A 564 -9.60 22.85 6.15
C LYS A 564 -8.76 22.77 7.44
N ASP A 565 -7.88 23.74 7.66
CA ASP A 565 -7.18 23.89 8.95
C ASP A 565 -8.10 24.41 10.07
N ASP A 566 -7.54 24.52 11.28
CA ASP A 566 -8.25 24.94 12.48
C ASP A 566 -8.32 26.46 12.69
N ASP A 567 -7.87 27.28 11.72
CA ASP A 567 -7.99 28.73 11.81
C ASP A 567 -9.43 29.18 11.48
N ASP A 568 -10.20 29.45 12.53
CA ASP A 568 -11.58 29.94 12.41
C ASP A 568 -11.69 31.33 11.73
N THR A 569 -10.60 32.11 11.67
CA THR A 569 -10.61 33.49 11.17
C THR A 569 -10.18 33.61 9.72
N ASN A 570 -9.16 32.86 9.31
CA ASN A 570 -8.72 32.81 7.92
C ASN A 570 -8.20 31.41 7.57
N PRO A 571 -9.12 30.44 7.41
CA PRO A 571 -8.72 29.07 7.21
C PRO A 571 -7.95 28.89 5.90
N ASN A 572 -6.88 28.11 5.95
CA ASN A 572 -6.26 27.59 4.74
C ASN A 572 -6.99 26.31 4.31
N TYR A 573 -6.99 26.11 2.99
CA TYR A 573 -7.57 24.93 2.37
C TYR A 573 -6.48 24.17 1.63
N TYR A 574 -6.51 22.85 1.72
CA TYR A 574 -5.54 21.96 1.10
C TYR A 574 -6.28 20.97 0.21
N SER A 575 -5.83 20.81 -1.03
CA SER A 575 -6.26 19.72 -1.90
C SER A 575 -5.33 18.54 -1.72
N ILE A 576 -5.89 17.38 -1.39
CA ILE A 576 -5.18 16.11 -1.26
C ILE A 576 -5.59 15.18 -2.40
N PHE A 577 -4.61 14.77 -3.20
CA PHE A 577 -4.74 13.91 -4.37
C PHE A 577 -4.30 12.47 -4.04
N LEU A 578 -4.47 11.56 -5.01
CA LEU A 578 -3.93 10.20 -4.90
C LEU A 578 -2.41 10.19 -4.99
N ASP A 579 -1.82 10.97 -5.92
CA ASP A 579 -0.39 11.23 -5.92
C ASP A 579 -0.08 12.35 -4.90
N PRO A 580 0.62 12.06 -3.79
CA PRO A 580 0.93 13.07 -2.80
C PRO A 580 1.73 14.25 -3.36
N ASN A 581 2.49 14.04 -4.45
CA ASN A 581 3.27 15.11 -5.08
C ASN A 581 2.40 16.19 -5.75
N GLU A 582 1.12 15.90 -6.02
CA GLU A 582 0.15 16.87 -6.53
C GLU A 582 -0.54 17.67 -5.41
N ASN A 583 -0.32 17.31 -4.14
CA ASN A 583 -0.92 18.02 -3.01
C ASN A 583 -0.49 19.50 -2.99
N GLN A 584 -1.45 20.39 -2.78
CA GLN A 584 -1.22 21.83 -2.85
C GLN A 584 -2.09 22.62 -1.87
N VAL A 585 -1.59 23.80 -1.50
CA VAL A 585 -2.33 24.81 -0.75
C VAL A 585 -3.20 25.60 -1.71
N ILE A 586 -4.48 25.74 -1.40
CA ILE A 586 -5.43 26.54 -2.19
C ILE A 586 -5.37 27.98 -1.67
N THR A 587 -4.76 28.87 -2.46
CA THR A 587 -4.75 30.31 -2.15
C THR A 587 -6.09 30.94 -2.53
N LYS A 588 -6.64 31.73 -1.60
CA LYS A 588 -7.99 32.33 -1.69
C LYS A 588 -8.20 33.26 -2.89
N ASP A 589 -7.12 33.64 -3.58
CA ASP A 589 -7.11 34.66 -4.65
C ASP A 589 -7.09 34.10 -6.09
N GLU A 590 -6.88 32.78 -6.29
CA GLU A 590 -6.75 32.18 -7.62
C GLU A 590 -7.68 30.96 -7.79
N ASN A 591 -8.99 31.19 -7.94
CA ASN A 591 -9.85 30.54 -8.93
C ASN A 591 -11.35 30.67 -8.61
N ASN A 592 -12.10 30.80 -9.70
CA ASN A 592 -13.51 31.17 -9.85
C ASN A 592 -14.55 30.18 -9.28
N CYS A 593 -14.23 29.37 -8.27
CA CYS A 593 -15.20 28.47 -7.66
C CYS A 593 -15.86 29.16 -6.46
N ASN A 594 -17.16 29.46 -6.59
CA ASN A 594 -18.06 29.93 -5.52
C ASN A 594 -18.22 28.88 -4.39
N TYR A 595 -17.14 28.39 -3.76
CA TYR A 595 -17.22 27.80 -2.42
C TYR A 595 -17.21 28.95 -1.40
N SER A 596 -18.20 29.83 -1.51
CA SER A 596 -18.39 30.98 -0.62
C SER A 596 -18.70 30.48 0.78
N ASP A 597 -17.76 30.60 1.72
CA ASP A 597 -17.95 30.50 3.19
C ASP A 597 -18.90 29.37 3.65
N GLY A 598 -18.93 28.27 2.89
CA GLY A 598 -19.97 27.25 2.98
C GLY A 598 -19.83 26.51 4.30
N ASN A 599 -20.89 26.53 5.10
CA ASN A 599 -21.01 25.70 6.29
C ASN A 599 -20.88 24.23 5.86
N TRP A 600 -19.70 23.62 5.98
CA TRP A 600 -19.47 22.21 5.66
C TRP A 600 -20.24 21.37 6.68
N SER A 601 -21.49 21.04 6.34
CA SER A 601 -22.36 20.24 7.19
C SER A 601 -22.09 18.76 6.97
N ASP A 602 -22.10 17.98 8.06
CA ASP A 602 -21.92 16.53 8.09
C ASP A 602 -23.01 15.82 7.24
N ASN A 603 -22.78 15.69 5.93
CA ASN A 603 -23.76 15.25 4.93
C ASN A 603 -23.08 14.44 3.82
N ILE A 604 -23.90 13.69 3.08
CA ILE A 604 -23.50 12.88 1.93
C ILE A 604 -24.10 13.51 0.67
N TYR A 605 -23.25 13.72 -0.33
CA TYR A 605 -23.58 14.36 -1.58
C TYR A 605 -23.28 13.45 -2.77
N ILE A 606 -24.00 13.66 -3.86
CA ILE A 606 -23.63 13.15 -5.19
C ILE A 606 -22.96 14.28 -5.97
N LEU A 607 -21.76 14.02 -6.49
CA LEU A 607 -21.10 14.89 -7.47
C LEU A 607 -21.19 14.23 -8.84
N SER A 608 -21.92 14.86 -9.74
CA SER A 608 -22.08 14.37 -11.11
C SER A 608 -20.95 14.84 -11.98
N LYS A 609 -20.17 13.89 -12.52
CA LYS A 609 -19.17 14.10 -13.58
C LYS A 609 -18.27 15.32 -13.31
N PRO A 610 -17.40 15.24 -12.29
CA PRO A 610 -16.53 16.34 -11.91
C PRO A 610 -15.74 16.88 -13.11
N ASP A 611 -15.51 18.20 -13.13
CA ASP A 611 -14.76 18.84 -14.22
C ASP A 611 -13.34 18.26 -14.36
N GLU A 612 -12.88 18.11 -15.60
CA GLU A 612 -11.55 17.58 -15.95
C GLU A 612 -10.39 18.51 -15.53
N SER A 613 -10.66 19.78 -15.23
CA SER A 613 -9.65 20.78 -14.88
C SER A 613 -9.68 21.19 -13.41
N ASP A 614 -8.52 21.09 -12.74
CA ASP A 614 -8.20 21.60 -11.40
C ASP A 614 -9.01 21.06 -10.21
N SER A 615 -9.81 20.00 -10.40
CA SER A 615 -10.53 19.32 -9.31
C SER A 615 -9.71 18.17 -8.72
N VAL A 616 -9.75 17.98 -7.40
CA VAL A 616 -9.24 16.74 -6.75
C VAL A 616 -9.97 15.49 -7.20
N PHE A 617 -11.15 15.63 -7.82
CA PHE A 617 -11.97 14.53 -8.32
C PHE A 617 -11.84 14.33 -9.84
N LYS A 618 -10.85 14.95 -10.50
CA LYS A 618 -10.66 14.92 -11.98
C LYS A 618 -10.57 13.51 -12.57
N GLU A 619 -10.02 12.56 -11.84
CA GLU A 619 -9.90 11.15 -12.28
C GLU A 619 -11.27 10.46 -12.44
N ASP A 620 -12.33 11.01 -11.85
CA ASP A 620 -13.69 10.50 -11.92
C ASP A 620 -14.60 11.31 -12.88
N HIS A 621 -14.04 12.12 -13.80
CA HIS A 621 -14.81 13.03 -14.67
C HIS A 621 -15.95 12.37 -15.46
N ASP A 622 -15.81 11.09 -15.81
CA ASP A 622 -16.83 10.34 -16.53
C ASP A 622 -17.92 9.71 -15.63
N LYS A 623 -17.76 9.78 -14.30
CA LYS A 623 -18.57 9.06 -13.31
C LYS A 623 -19.32 10.03 -12.40
N ASN A 624 -20.44 9.58 -11.83
CA ASN A 624 -20.99 10.25 -10.65
C ASN A 624 -20.37 9.60 -9.42
N ILE A 625 -20.00 10.40 -8.42
CA ILE A 625 -19.33 9.92 -7.21
C ILE A 625 -20.00 10.43 -5.94
N ILE A 626 -19.95 9.63 -4.88
CA ILE A 626 -20.34 10.03 -3.54
C ILE A 626 -19.23 10.84 -2.90
N ILE A 627 -19.58 12.01 -2.42
CA ILE A 627 -18.73 12.86 -1.60
C ILE A 627 -19.33 12.96 -0.22
N LYS A 628 -18.49 12.86 0.81
CA LYS A 628 -18.88 13.10 2.18
C LYS A 628 -18.20 14.36 2.68
N SER A 629 -18.97 15.21 3.35
CA SER A 629 -18.47 16.42 3.99
C SER A 629 -18.57 16.25 5.49
N THR A 630 -17.58 16.80 6.20
CA THR A 630 -17.53 17.04 7.63
C THR A 630 -17.15 18.50 7.85
N ASN A 631 -17.17 18.99 9.09
CA ASN A 631 -16.79 20.38 9.38
C ASN A 631 -15.42 20.82 8.82
N ASN A 632 -14.49 19.88 8.63
CA ASN A 632 -13.10 20.17 8.24
C ASN A 632 -12.59 19.39 7.02
N VAL A 633 -13.39 18.51 6.44
CA VAL A 633 -12.99 17.70 5.27
C VAL A 633 -14.15 17.49 4.31
N ILE A 634 -13.90 17.61 3.00
CA ILE A 634 -14.75 17.12 1.92
C ILE A 634 -13.97 16.05 1.17
N TYR A 635 -14.47 14.83 1.06
CA TYR A 635 -13.71 13.73 0.47
C TYR A 635 -14.57 12.75 -0.32
N LYS A 636 -13.96 12.05 -1.30
CA LYS A 636 -14.63 10.97 -2.03
C LYS A 636 -14.89 9.82 -1.06
N ASN A 637 -16.14 9.41 -0.92
CA ASN A 637 -16.51 8.30 -0.04
C ASN A 637 -16.36 6.97 -0.79
N ASN A 638 -15.13 6.53 -0.98
CA ASN A 638 -14.77 5.32 -1.71
C ASN A 638 -14.78 4.01 -0.88
N ILE A 639 -15.41 4.05 0.29
CA ILE A 639 -15.85 2.87 1.06
C ILE A 639 -17.27 3.16 1.56
N TYR A 640 -18.19 3.25 0.62
CA TYR A 640 -19.54 3.69 0.87
C TYR A 640 -20.39 2.57 1.48
N GLU A 641 -20.70 2.66 2.78
CA GLU A 641 -21.49 1.64 3.51
C GLU A 641 -22.91 1.45 3.01
N ASP A 642 -23.51 2.49 2.45
CA ASP A 642 -24.88 2.47 1.95
C ASP A 642 -24.90 2.22 0.43
N TYR A 643 -24.00 1.35 -0.05
CA TYR A 643 -23.89 0.93 -1.44
C TYR A 643 -25.16 0.14 -1.84
N ASP A 644 -26.14 0.85 -2.37
CA ASP A 644 -27.37 0.29 -2.93
C ASP A 644 -28.11 1.44 -3.64
N VAL A 645 -29.45 1.36 -3.66
CA VAL A 645 -30.36 2.44 -4.00
C VAL A 645 -30.19 3.62 -3.08
N ASN A 646 -29.88 4.77 -3.67
CA ASN A 646 -29.79 6.02 -2.96
C ASN A 646 -30.67 7.07 -3.64
N ILE A 647 -31.43 7.79 -2.81
CA ILE A 647 -32.27 8.90 -3.25
C ILE A 647 -31.58 10.19 -2.85
N PHE A 648 -31.35 11.05 -3.84
CA PHE A 648 -30.76 12.36 -3.65
C PHE A 648 -31.78 13.45 -3.97
N ILE A 649 -31.81 14.49 -3.14
CA ILE A 649 -32.61 15.70 -3.35
C ILE A 649 -31.66 16.89 -3.31
N ASN A 650 -31.63 17.71 -4.37
CA ASN A 650 -30.67 18.81 -4.49
C ASN A 650 -29.22 18.34 -4.22
N ASN A 651 -28.87 17.19 -4.81
CA ASN A 651 -27.59 16.49 -4.63
C ASN A 651 -27.28 16.00 -3.20
N ASN A 652 -28.16 16.18 -2.22
CA ASN A 652 -27.99 15.68 -0.86
C ASN A 652 -28.70 14.34 -0.69
N LYS A 653 -28.04 13.38 -0.05
CA LYS A 653 -28.66 12.12 0.32
C LYS A 653 -29.74 12.36 1.37
N ILE A 654 -30.90 11.71 1.21
CA ILE A 654 -31.92 11.63 2.25
C ILE A 654 -31.92 10.27 2.95
N ALA A 655 -32.20 10.26 4.25
CA ALA A 655 -32.30 9.04 5.04
C ALA A 655 -33.67 8.38 4.82
N GLY A 656 -33.70 7.37 3.94
CA GLY A 656 -34.88 6.53 3.71
C GLY A 656 -36.05 7.20 2.97
N THR A 657 -37.09 6.43 2.68
CA THR A 657 -38.28 6.90 1.95
C THR A 657 -39.30 7.62 2.85
N GLU A 658 -39.18 7.48 4.18
CA GLU A 658 -40.12 8.06 5.17
C GLU A 658 -40.03 9.60 5.30
N ASN A 659 -38.94 10.20 4.84
CA ASN A 659 -38.71 11.66 4.92
C ASN A 659 -39.07 12.40 3.62
N ILE A 660 -39.68 11.69 2.68
CA ILE A 660 -40.06 12.26 1.41
C ILE A 660 -41.41 12.99 1.59
N THR A 661 -41.49 14.28 1.29
CA THR A 661 -42.76 15.05 1.32
C THR A 661 -43.15 15.50 -0.09
N ASP A 662 -44.45 15.67 -0.35
CA ASP A 662 -45.01 16.00 -1.68
C ASP A 662 -44.34 17.20 -2.39
N ASP A 663 -43.94 18.25 -1.66
CA ASP A 663 -43.29 19.45 -2.23
C ASP A 663 -41.82 19.23 -2.64
N ILE A 664 -41.17 18.16 -2.16
CA ILE A 664 -39.73 17.90 -2.33
C ILE A 664 -39.45 17.06 -3.59
N ILE A 665 -40.36 16.15 -3.97
CA ILE A 665 -40.15 15.24 -5.12
C ILE A 665 -40.37 15.96 -6.46
N ALA A 666 -41.23 16.99 -6.50
CA ALA A 666 -41.70 17.57 -7.75
C ALA A 666 -40.64 18.34 -8.58
N LYS A 667 -39.39 18.51 -8.10
CA LYS A 667 -38.40 19.36 -8.80
C LYS A 667 -36.93 18.92 -8.77
N SER A 668 -36.49 18.01 -7.89
CA SER A 668 -35.03 17.79 -7.69
C SER A 668 -34.63 16.43 -7.12
N SER A 669 -35.50 15.41 -7.19
CA SER A 669 -35.16 14.06 -6.73
C SER A 669 -34.52 13.24 -7.84
N SER A 670 -33.39 12.61 -7.55
CA SER A 670 -32.67 11.72 -8.45
C SER A 670 -32.41 10.38 -7.77
N LEU A 671 -32.52 9.30 -8.53
CA LEU A 671 -32.29 7.95 -8.06
C LEU A 671 -30.95 7.48 -8.61
N TYR A 672 -30.08 7.01 -7.71
CA TYR A 672 -28.76 6.51 -8.06
C TYR A 672 -28.58 5.12 -7.48
N LEU A 673 -27.96 4.25 -8.27
CA LEU A 673 -27.38 3.00 -7.78
C LEU A 673 -25.89 3.21 -7.60
N CYS A 674 -25.41 3.01 -6.38
CA CYS A 674 -24.02 3.25 -6.01
C CYS A 674 -23.32 1.95 -5.61
N ASN A 675 -22.05 1.80 -6.00
CA ASN A 675 -21.21 0.71 -5.51
C ASN A 675 -20.47 1.13 -4.22
N ILE A 676 -19.73 0.19 -3.65
CA ILE A 676 -18.92 0.38 -2.44
C ILE A 676 -17.75 1.35 -2.65
N ASN A 677 -17.29 1.55 -3.89
CA ASN A 677 -16.30 2.58 -4.23
C ASN A 677 -16.90 3.99 -4.32
N GLY A 678 -18.19 4.14 -3.96
CA GLY A 678 -18.91 5.40 -4.01
C GLY A 678 -19.16 5.89 -5.44
N GLU A 679 -18.98 5.05 -6.45
CA GLU A 679 -19.35 5.38 -7.83
C GLU A 679 -20.83 5.12 -8.00
N CYS A 680 -21.53 5.98 -8.74
CA CYS A 680 -22.96 5.91 -8.90
C CYS A 680 -23.40 6.08 -10.36
N GLN A 681 -24.42 5.30 -10.74
CA GLN A 681 -25.14 5.47 -11.98
C GLN A 681 -26.55 5.96 -11.69
N GLY A 682 -26.95 7.04 -12.36
CA GLY A 682 -28.34 7.48 -12.33
C GLY A 682 -29.22 6.42 -12.97
N VAL A 683 -30.36 6.12 -12.35
CA VAL A 683 -31.28 5.09 -12.80
C VAL A 683 -32.72 5.58 -12.82
N GLU A 684 -33.53 4.99 -13.70
CA GLU A 684 -34.95 5.26 -13.80
C GLU A 684 -35.74 4.38 -12.84
N GLY A 685 -36.95 4.80 -12.48
CA GLY A 685 -37.75 4.01 -11.56
C GLY A 685 -39.02 4.67 -11.04
N TYR A 686 -39.59 4.03 -10.03
CA TYR A 686 -40.78 4.50 -9.33
C TYR A 686 -40.54 4.56 -7.83
N ILE A 687 -41.02 5.61 -7.19
CA ILE A 687 -40.99 5.78 -5.73
C ILE A 687 -42.43 5.84 -5.23
N ARG A 688 -42.76 5.03 -4.23
CA ARG A 688 -44.01 5.12 -3.47
C ARG A 688 -43.78 5.97 -2.24
N ASN A 689 -44.66 6.92 -2.00
CA ASN A 689 -44.72 7.67 -0.76
C ASN A 689 -46.18 7.78 -0.32
N ASP A 690 -46.53 7.10 0.77
CA ASP A 690 -47.91 6.90 1.21
C ASP A 690 -48.80 6.40 0.05
N ASP A 691 -49.82 7.19 -0.32
CA ASP A 691 -50.80 6.90 -1.38
C ASP A 691 -50.38 7.43 -2.76
N TYR A 692 -49.18 7.99 -2.89
CA TYR A 692 -48.70 8.63 -4.12
C TYR A 692 -47.51 7.90 -4.73
N TYR A 693 -47.45 7.94 -6.05
CA TYR A 693 -46.40 7.34 -6.86
C TYR A 693 -45.69 8.42 -7.67
N TYR A 694 -44.38 8.28 -7.80
CA TYR A 694 -43.53 9.23 -8.48
C TYR A 694 -42.66 8.48 -9.48
N ARG A 695 -42.59 8.98 -10.71
CA ARG A 695 -41.65 8.46 -11.73
C ARG A 695 -40.38 9.28 -11.68
N ILE A 696 -39.23 8.61 -11.67
CA ILE A 696 -37.91 9.21 -11.82
C ILE A 696 -37.37 8.83 -13.19
N ASP A 697 -37.03 9.84 -13.99
CA ASP A 697 -36.51 9.71 -15.35
C ASP A 697 -35.18 10.46 -15.45
N THR A 698 -34.10 9.72 -15.72
CA THR A 698 -32.74 10.25 -15.82
C THR A 698 -32.46 10.90 -17.16
N ASN A 699 -33.15 10.50 -18.21
CA ASN A 699 -32.98 11.01 -19.57
C ASN A 699 -33.80 12.29 -19.80
N SER A 700 -34.84 12.49 -19.00
CA SER A 700 -35.67 13.70 -18.98
C SER A 700 -36.01 14.08 -17.54
N PRO A 701 -35.09 14.72 -16.80
CA PRO A 701 -35.32 15.12 -15.40
C PRO A 701 -36.58 15.98 -15.22
N ASN A 702 -36.97 16.75 -16.24
CA ASN A 702 -38.20 17.56 -16.26
C ASN A 702 -39.50 16.73 -16.30
N ASN A 703 -39.42 15.44 -16.65
CA ASN A 703 -40.53 14.49 -16.63
C ASN A 703 -40.59 13.71 -15.30
N SER A 704 -39.61 13.91 -14.41
CA SER A 704 -39.68 13.33 -13.07
C SER A 704 -40.73 14.06 -12.25
N GLY A 705 -41.64 13.32 -11.63
CA GLY A 705 -42.75 13.92 -10.91
C GLY A 705 -43.80 12.93 -10.47
N ARG A 706 -44.82 13.47 -9.80
CA ARG A 706 -45.96 12.70 -9.33
C ARG A 706 -46.75 12.15 -10.52
N ILE A 707 -47.02 10.85 -10.49
CA ILE A 707 -47.86 10.18 -11.48
C ILE A 707 -49.32 10.50 -11.15
N LEU A 708 -50.05 11.04 -12.12
CA LEU A 708 -51.49 11.26 -11.97
C LEU A 708 -52.21 9.94 -12.18
N SER A 709 -53.39 9.77 -11.57
CA SER A 709 -54.17 8.53 -11.69
C SER A 709 -54.56 8.17 -13.13
N GLU A 710 -54.56 9.16 -14.03
CA GLU A 710 -54.83 8.96 -15.46
C GLU A 710 -53.64 8.39 -16.26
N ASP A 711 -52.43 8.50 -15.71
CA ASP A 711 -51.19 7.95 -16.31
C ASP A 711 -50.89 6.52 -15.81
N LEU A 712 -51.65 6.03 -14.83
CA LEU A 712 -51.59 4.64 -14.36
C LEU A 712 -52.37 3.73 -15.31
N VAL A 713 -51.81 2.57 -15.63
CA VAL A 713 -52.48 1.60 -16.51
C VAL A 713 -53.39 0.68 -15.69
N ASN A 714 -54.45 0.14 -16.31
CA ASN A 714 -55.44 -0.68 -15.59
C ASN A 714 -55.06 -2.16 -15.52
N ASP A 715 -54.26 -2.64 -16.46
CA ASP A 715 -53.78 -4.01 -16.54
C ASP A 715 -52.49 -4.10 -17.37
N CYS A 716 -51.82 -5.25 -17.35
CA CYS A 716 -50.64 -5.50 -18.17
C CYS A 716 -50.96 -5.97 -19.60
N SER A 717 -52.25 -6.08 -19.96
CA SER A 717 -52.74 -6.92 -21.05
C SER A 717 -52.87 -6.23 -22.40
N SER A 718 -52.53 -4.93 -22.50
CA SER A 718 -52.58 -4.18 -23.75
C SER A 718 -51.21 -4.11 -24.45
N GLN A 719 -50.87 -5.12 -25.26
CA GLN A 719 -49.62 -5.18 -26.04
C GLN A 719 -48.35 -5.05 -25.17
N ASP A 720 -47.16 -5.16 -25.77
CA ASP A 720 -45.88 -5.00 -25.04
C ASP A 720 -45.67 -3.57 -24.47
N GLU A 721 -46.63 -2.67 -24.62
CA GLU A 721 -46.56 -1.26 -24.27
C GLU A 721 -46.60 -0.99 -22.75
N ASN A 722 -47.23 -1.87 -21.96
CA ASN A 722 -47.40 -1.65 -20.52
C ASN A 722 -46.31 -2.30 -19.65
N ILE A 723 -45.39 -3.08 -20.22
CA ILE A 723 -44.30 -3.71 -19.45
C ILE A 723 -43.40 -2.60 -18.87
N GLY A 724 -43.10 -2.68 -17.57
CA GLY A 724 -42.39 -1.62 -16.83
C GLY A 724 -43.26 -0.43 -16.42
N SER A 725 -44.57 -0.44 -16.70
CA SER A 725 -45.52 0.59 -16.27
C SER A 725 -46.22 0.22 -14.96
N LEU A 726 -46.60 1.24 -14.18
CA LEU A 726 -47.29 1.07 -12.90
C LEU A 726 -48.81 1.00 -13.09
N LEU A 727 -49.43 0.01 -12.46
CA LEU A 727 -50.87 -0.20 -12.41
C LEU A 727 -51.55 0.78 -11.46
N ASN A 728 -52.85 0.98 -11.63
CA ASN A 728 -53.70 1.71 -10.67
C ASN A 728 -53.73 1.08 -9.26
N THR A 729 -53.33 -0.19 -9.13
CA THR A 729 -53.17 -0.91 -7.87
C THR A 729 -51.83 -0.62 -7.18
N GLY A 730 -50.90 0.09 -7.84
CA GLY A 730 -49.54 0.31 -7.36
C GLY A 730 -48.58 -0.85 -7.64
N GLU A 731 -49.01 -1.86 -8.40
CA GLU A 731 -48.13 -2.94 -8.87
C GLU A 731 -47.45 -2.56 -10.19
N ILE A 732 -46.26 -3.05 -10.46
CA ILE A 732 -45.56 -2.84 -11.75
C ILE A 732 -45.73 -4.06 -12.65
N CYS A 733 -46.00 -3.85 -13.94
CA CYS A 733 -46.09 -4.92 -14.92
C CYS A 733 -44.71 -5.48 -15.25
N ILE A 734 -44.51 -6.78 -15.03
CA ILE A 734 -43.26 -7.49 -15.35
C ILE A 734 -43.36 -8.37 -16.60
N SER A 735 -44.58 -8.67 -17.04
CA SER A 735 -44.85 -9.35 -18.30
C SER A 735 -46.26 -9.00 -18.79
N LYS A 736 -46.67 -9.53 -19.95
CA LYS A 736 -48.03 -9.35 -20.52
C LYS A 736 -49.17 -9.74 -19.59
N THR A 737 -48.90 -10.61 -18.61
CA THR A 737 -49.94 -11.21 -17.76
C THR A 737 -49.65 -11.10 -16.27
N LYS A 738 -48.49 -10.58 -15.88
CA LYS A 738 -48.04 -10.55 -14.49
C LYS A 738 -47.60 -9.16 -14.08
N SER A 739 -48.07 -8.77 -12.90
CA SER A 739 -47.63 -7.61 -12.15
C SER A 739 -47.08 -8.04 -10.79
N ILE A 740 -46.30 -7.17 -10.16
CA ILE A 740 -45.80 -7.38 -8.80
C ILE A 740 -45.97 -6.11 -7.96
N PRO A 741 -46.28 -6.23 -6.66
CA PRO A 741 -46.27 -5.08 -5.75
C PRO A 741 -44.84 -4.65 -5.41
N PHE A 742 -44.70 -3.46 -4.83
CA PHE A 742 -43.47 -3.05 -4.13
C PHE A 742 -43.13 -4.07 -3.05
N ALA A 743 -41.84 -4.30 -2.79
CA ALA A 743 -41.43 -5.16 -1.68
C ALA A 743 -41.91 -4.57 -0.34
N GLU A 744 -42.34 -5.41 0.60
CA GLU A 744 -42.80 -4.93 1.92
C GLU A 744 -41.63 -4.74 2.89
N SER A 745 -40.50 -5.40 2.64
CA SER A 745 -39.29 -5.34 3.46
C SER A 745 -38.03 -5.61 2.64
N ALA A 746 -36.86 -5.21 3.17
CA ALA A 746 -35.57 -5.44 2.51
C ALA A 746 -35.25 -6.95 2.30
N THR A 747 -35.88 -7.84 3.08
CA THR A 747 -35.73 -9.29 2.93
C THR A 747 -36.54 -9.86 1.76
N GLU A 748 -37.43 -9.06 1.16
CA GLU A 748 -38.26 -9.44 0.01
C GLU A 748 -37.76 -8.84 -1.31
N ASN A 749 -36.58 -8.21 -1.31
CA ASN A 749 -35.99 -7.64 -2.52
C ASN A 749 -35.89 -8.72 -3.60
N LYS A 750 -36.44 -8.43 -4.77
CA LYS A 750 -36.47 -9.35 -5.91
C LYS A 750 -36.09 -8.63 -7.18
N ASN A 751 -35.46 -9.39 -8.06
CA ASN A 751 -34.99 -8.95 -9.34
C ASN A 751 -35.78 -9.66 -10.45
N TYR A 752 -36.10 -8.93 -11.51
CA TYR A 752 -36.91 -9.39 -12.63
C TYR A 752 -36.30 -8.88 -13.94
N ILE A 753 -36.43 -9.66 -15.01
CA ILE A 753 -36.03 -9.22 -16.35
C ILE A 753 -37.30 -8.77 -17.06
N LEU A 754 -37.25 -7.55 -17.60
CA LEU A 754 -38.30 -6.96 -18.42
C LEU A 754 -37.87 -7.05 -19.89
N PHE A 755 -38.85 -7.27 -20.77
CA PHE A 755 -38.70 -7.06 -22.20
C PHE A 755 -39.59 -5.89 -22.56
N ASP A 756 -38.99 -4.76 -22.93
CA ASP A 756 -39.77 -3.59 -23.26
C ASP A 756 -40.46 -3.72 -24.64
N LYS A 757 -41.14 -2.65 -25.08
CA LYS A 757 -41.86 -2.62 -26.36
C LYS A 757 -40.96 -2.76 -27.60
N ASN A 758 -39.66 -2.49 -27.46
CA ASN A 758 -38.67 -2.61 -28.53
C ASN A 758 -37.93 -3.96 -28.49
N ASP A 759 -38.35 -4.87 -27.61
CA ASP A 759 -37.61 -6.09 -27.25
C ASP A 759 -36.27 -5.82 -26.56
N ASP A 760 -36.06 -4.63 -26.01
CA ASP A 760 -34.85 -4.33 -25.24
C ASP A 760 -35.00 -4.94 -23.84
N GLU A 761 -33.96 -5.66 -23.40
CA GLU A 761 -33.94 -6.29 -22.09
C GLU A 761 -33.55 -5.29 -21.00
N LYS A 762 -34.28 -5.28 -19.88
CA LYS A 762 -34.00 -4.43 -18.72
C LYS A 762 -34.06 -5.23 -17.42
N LEU A 763 -33.28 -4.82 -16.43
CA LEU A 763 -33.35 -5.37 -15.08
C LEU A 763 -34.24 -4.48 -14.20
N LEU A 764 -35.33 -5.05 -13.69
CA LEU A 764 -36.17 -4.44 -12.66
C LEU A 764 -35.73 -4.96 -11.29
N ARG A 765 -35.42 -4.05 -10.37
CA ARG A 765 -35.17 -4.37 -8.96
C ARG A 765 -36.29 -3.79 -8.10
N SER A 766 -36.85 -4.61 -7.22
CA SER A 766 -37.88 -4.22 -6.26
C SER A 766 -37.30 -4.08 -4.87
N PHE A 767 -37.51 -2.92 -4.26
CA PHE A 767 -37.11 -2.55 -2.90
C PHE A 767 -38.32 -1.98 -2.15
N PRO A 768 -38.26 -1.87 -0.80
CA PRO A 768 -39.29 -1.18 -0.04
C PRO A 768 -39.56 0.22 -0.59
N ASN A 769 -40.79 0.43 -1.06
CA ASN A 769 -41.27 1.68 -1.66
C ASN A 769 -40.50 2.16 -2.91
N VAL A 770 -39.62 1.36 -3.51
CA VAL A 770 -38.85 1.77 -4.70
C VAL A 770 -38.78 0.64 -5.73
N PHE A 771 -39.05 0.97 -6.99
CA PHE A 771 -38.70 0.15 -8.14
C PHE A 771 -37.59 0.83 -8.94
N ILE A 772 -36.62 0.05 -9.41
CA ILE A 772 -35.53 0.53 -10.26
C ILE A 772 -35.52 -0.24 -11.55
N ILE A 773 -35.44 0.48 -12.67
CA ILE A 773 -35.32 -0.09 -14.01
C ILE A 773 -33.94 0.29 -14.55
N GLN A 774 -33.13 -0.71 -14.87
CA GLN A 774 -31.78 -0.55 -15.41
C GLN A 774 -31.67 -1.19 -16.79
N ASP A 775 -30.95 -0.53 -17.68
CA ASP A 775 -30.49 -1.15 -18.92
C ASP A 775 -29.30 -2.07 -18.64
N PHE A 776 -29.16 -3.15 -19.41
CA PHE A 776 -27.95 -3.96 -19.40
C PHE A 776 -26.79 -3.23 -20.10
N SER A 777 -25.56 -3.59 -19.71
CA SER A 777 -24.34 -3.08 -20.36
C SER A 777 -24.37 -3.28 -21.88
N THR A 778 -23.86 -2.31 -22.66
CA THR A 778 -23.80 -2.40 -24.13
C THR A 778 -22.97 -3.58 -24.64
N ASP A 779 -22.05 -4.09 -23.82
CA ASP A 779 -21.17 -5.22 -24.15
C ASP A 779 -21.73 -6.56 -23.63
N SER A 780 -22.99 -6.61 -23.17
CA SER A 780 -23.61 -7.84 -22.72
C SER A 780 -24.04 -8.74 -23.88
N SER A 781 -24.14 -10.04 -23.63
CA SER A 781 -24.92 -10.92 -24.50
C SER A 781 -26.40 -10.57 -24.44
N LYS A 782 -27.21 -11.11 -25.37
CA LYS A 782 -28.67 -11.01 -25.32
C LYS A 782 -29.27 -12.11 -24.44
N ILE A 783 -30.46 -11.86 -23.89
CA ILE A 783 -31.21 -12.92 -23.21
C ILE A 783 -31.66 -13.95 -24.25
N THR A 784 -31.47 -15.23 -23.94
CA THR A 784 -31.90 -16.34 -24.80
C THR A 784 -32.92 -17.24 -24.10
N ASP A 785 -33.61 -18.08 -24.88
CA ASP A 785 -34.48 -19.11 -24.30
C ASP A 785 -33.69 -20.09 -23.42
N GLY A 786 -34.30 -20.41 -22.26
CA GLY A 786 -33.72 -21.25 -21.23
C GLY A 786 -32.91 -20.46 -20.21
N ILE A 787 -31.85 -21.07 -19.68
CA ILE A 787 -31.07 -20.49 -18.59
C ILE A 787 -30.12 -19.38 -19.07
N ASN A 788 -30.05 -18.31 -18.29
CA ASN A 788 -29.16 -17.17 -18.46
C ASN A 788 -28.51 -16.86 -17.10
N ILE A 789 -27.23 -16.49 -17.11
CA ILE A 789 -26.52 -15.97 -15.95
C ILE A 789 -26.49 -14.45 -16.07
N ILE A 790 -26.96 -13.78 -15.02
CA ILE A 790 -26.90 -12.32 -14.93
C ILE A 790 -25.96 -11.96 -13.80
N ASP A 791 -24.94 -11.19 -14.14
CA ASP A 791 -24.21 -10.38 -13.21
C ASP A 791 -25.09 -9.19 -12.80
N ILE A 792 -25.64 -9.27 -11.60
CA ILE A 792 -26.44 -8.21 -11.01
C ILE A 792 -25.57 -7.17 -10.29
N ASN A 793 -24.29 -7.05 -10.68
CA ASN A 793 -23.41 -5.97 -10.22
C ASN A 793 -24.17 -4.63 -10.24
N TYR A 794 -23.97 -3.85 -9.19
CA TYR A 794 -24.93 -2.83 -8.75
C TYR A 794 -25.13 -1.70 -9.75
N ILE A 795 -24.08 -1.34 -10.50
CA ILE A 795 -24.11 -0.16 -11.36
C ILE A 795 -24.63 -0.50 -12.75
N SER A 796 -24.00 -1.46 -13.44
CA SER A 796 -24.34 -1.86 -14.80
C SER A 796 -24.51 -3.38 -14.87
N PRO A 797 -25.73 -3.92 -14.78
CA PRO A 797 -25.94 -5.36 -14.85
C PRO A 797 -25.46 -5.88 -16.21
N LYS A 798 -24.92 -7.10 -16.23
CA LYS A 798 -24.37 -7.73 -17.43
C LYS A 798 -24.89 -9.15 -17.59
N ILE A 799 -25.32 -9.49 -18.79
CA ILE A 799 -25.66 -10.86 -19.17
C ILE A 799 -24.34 -11.57 -19.50
N ILE A 800 -24.06 -12.66 -18.80
CA ILE A 800 -22.82 -13.42 -18.93
C ILE A 800 -23.01 -14.50 -19.99
N ASP A 801 -22.06 -14.57 -20.92
CA ASP A 801 -21.97 -15.66 -21.88
C ASP A 801 -21.62 -16.98 -21.15
N LEU A 802 -22.51 -17.96 -21.26
CA LEU A 802 -22.37 -19.25 -20.61
C LEU A 802 -21.11 -19.99 -21.06
N THR A 803 -20.55 -19.72 -22.25
CA THR A 803 -19.39 -20.45 -22.76
C THR A 803 -18.05 -19.94 -22.21
N SER A 804 -18.03 -18.75 -21.59
CA SER A 804 -16.80 -18.05 -21.24
C SER A 804 -16.73 -17.58 -19.79
N ILE A 805 -17.45 -18.25 -18.88
CA ILE A 805 -17.53 -17.89 -17.45
C ILE A 805 -16.14 -17.94 -16.79
N GLU A 806 -15.58 -16.77 -16.54
CA GLU A 806 -14.49 -16.55 -15.60
C GLU A 806 -15.12 -16.08 -14.30
N VAL A 807 -15.44 -17.02 -13.41
CA VAL A 807 -15.89 -16.66 -12.07
C VAL A 807 -14.68 -16.07 -11.34
N GLY A 808 -14.56 -14.74 -11.39
CA GLY A 808 -13.73 -13.97 -10.47
C GLY A 808 -14.25 -14.09 -9.03
N ASN A 809 -13.56 -13.48 -8.07
CA ASN A 809 -13.83 -13.65 -6.63
C ASN A 809 -15.17 -13.07 -6.12
N ILE A 810 -16.04 -12.56 -7.00
CA ILE A 810 -17.30 -11.89 -6.63
C ILE A 810 -18.49 -12.77 -7.00
N LEU A 811 -18.61 -13.93 -6.36
CA LEU A 811 -19.77 -14.83 -6.55
C LEU A 811 -21.09 -14.23 -6.06
N ASN A 812 -21.01 -13.26 -5.15
CA ASN A 812 -22.16 -12.72 -4.42
C ASN A 812 -23.12 -11.88 -5.28
N ILE A 813 -22.82 -11.72 -6.57
CA ILE A 813 -23.58 -10.89 -7.52
C ILE A 813 -24.09 -11.66 -8.74
N TYR A 814 -23.93 -12.98 -8.82
CA TYR A 814 -24.55 -13.75 -9.91
C TYR A 814 -25.94 -14.25 -9.55
N SER A 815 -26.87 -14.13 -10.50
CA SER A 815 -28.23 -14.66 -10.43
C SER A 815 -28.54 -15.50 -11.66
N LEU A 816 -29.28 -16.58 -11.48
CA LEU A 816 -29.75 -17.43 -12.58
C LEU A 816 -31.19 -17.08 -12.94
N TYR A 817 -31.46 -16.95 -14.24
CA TYR A 817 -32.80 -16.74 -14.77
C TYR A 817 -33.11 -17.74 -15.87
N ASN A 818 -34.23 -18.43 -15.73
CA ASN A 818 -34.81 -19.21 -16.80
C ASN A 818 -35.79 -18.32 -17.56
N CYS A 819 -35.62 -18.20 -18.88
CA CYS A 819 -36.34 -17.26 -19.72
C CYS A 819 -37.06 -17.96 -20.88
N ASP A 820 -38.24 -17.43 -21.19
CA ASP A 820 -38.98 -17.69 -22.41
C ASP A 820 -39.15 -16.36 -23.14
N THR A 821 -38.32 -16.14 -24.14
CA THR A 821 -38.31 -14.91 -24.95
C THR A 821 -39.53 -14.79 -25.85
N THR A 822 -40.23 -15.90 -26.14
CA THR A 822 -41.48 -15.89 -26.90
C THR A 822 -42.62 -15.31 -26.08
N ASP A 823 -42.75 -15.77 -24.84
CA ASP A 823 -43.76 -15.28 -23.89
C ASP A 823 -43.28 -14.03 -23.11
N LYS A 824 -42.03 -13.60 -23.34
CA LYS A 824 -41.37 -12.48 -22.66
C LYS A 824 -41.42 -12.63 -21.15
N GLU A 825 -41.17 -13.84 -20.67
CA GLU A 825 -41.21 -14.18 -19.25
C GLU A 825 -39.86 -14.74 -18.81
N CYS A 826 -39.29 -14.16 -17.75
CA CYS A 826 -38.14 -14.72 -17.08
C CYS A 826 -38.45 -14.96 -15.60
N LYS A 827 -38.03 -16.12 -15.09
CA LYS A 827 -38.11 -16.44 -13.66
C LYS A 827 -36.72 -16.71 -13.10
N GLN A 828 -36.41 -16.04 -12.00
CA GLN A 828 -35.19 -16.34 -11.25
C GLN A 828 -35.22 -17.81 -10.77
N THR A 829 -34.10 -18.50 -10.87
CA THR A 829 -33.96 -19.92 -10.49
C THR A 829 -32.67 -20.15 -9.71
N ILE A 830 -32.42 -21.40 -9.31
CA ILE A 830 -31.23 -21.85 -8.59
C ILE A 830 -30.52 -22.96 -9.35
N GLY A 831 -29.23 -23.12 -9.12
CA GLY A 831 -28.45 -24.11 -9.83
C GLY A 831 -26.96 -24.11 -9.49
N TYR A 832 -26.21 -24.94 -10.20
CA TYR A 832 -24.74 -24.97 -10.16
C TYR A 832 -24.16 -24.44 -11.46
N ILE A 833 -23.10 -23.64 -11.35
CA ILE A 833 -22.30 -23.17 -12.48
C ILE A 833 -20.87 -23.71 -12.38
N LYS A 834 -20.22 -23.91 -13.53
CA LYS A 834 -18.82 -24.33 -13.68
C LYS A 834 -18.02 -23.21 -14.36
N ASP A 835 -16.84 -22.88 -13.85
CA ASP A 835 -15.95 -21.92 -14.53
C ASP A 835 -14.92 -22.60 -15.45
N LYS A 836 -14.13 -21.80 -16.18
CA LYS A 836 -13.05 -22.29 -17.06
C LYS A 836 -11.97 -23.12 -16.37
N LEU A 837 -11.83 -23.00 -15.05
CA LEU A 837 -10.87 -23.76 -14.23
C LEU A 837 -11.51 -25.01 -13.61
N GLU A 838 -12.70 -25.39 -14.06
CA GLU A 838 -13.48 -26.51 -13.55
C GLU A 838 -13.85 -26.40 -12.06
N ARG A 839 -13.97 -25.17 -11.54
CA ARG A 839 -14.49 -24.90 -10.20
C ARG A 839 -16.00 -24.75 -10.26
N TYR A 840 -16.68 -25.27 -9.24
CA TYR A 840 -18.14 -25.35 -9.17
C TYR A 840 -18.70 -24.44 -8.08
N TYR A 841 -19.79 -23.74 -8.41
CA TYR A 841 -20.40 -22.76 -7.52
C TYR A 841 -21.91 -22.96 -7.45
N SER A 842 -22.47 -22.83 -6.26
CA SER A 842 -23.91 -22.85 -6.04
C SER A 842 -24.47 -21.45 -6.17
N ILE A 843 -25.45 -21.27 -7.07
CA ILE A 843 -26.19 -20.02 -7.23
C ILE A 843 -27.58 -20.20 -6.61
N LEU A 844 -27.86 -19.40 -5.57
CA LEU A 844 -29.11 -19.42 -4.81
C LEU A 844 -30.02 -18.25 -5.23
N LEU A 845 -31.29 -18.28 -4.80
CA LEU A 845 -32.24 -17.18 -5.05
C LEU A 845 -31.78 -15.87 -4.40
N ASN A 846 -31.03 -15.96 -3.30
CA ASN A 846 -30.39 -14.83 -2.64
C ASN A 846 -28.88 -14.84 -3.00
N PRO A 847 -28.43 -13.95 -3.90
CA PRO A 847 -27.06 -13.93 -4.42
C PRO A 847 -26.00 -13.73 -3.33
N SER A 848 -26.35 -13.05 -2.23
CA SER A 848 -25.46 -12.83 -1.07
C SER A 848 -25.04 -14.12 -0.35
N LYS A 849 -25.58 -15.28 -0.75
CA LYS A 849 -25.26 -16.60 -0.19
C LYS A 849 -24.63 -17.54 -1.22
N ASN A 850 -24.25 -17.04 -2.40
CA ASN A 850 -23.54 -17.86 -3.37
C ASN A 850 -22.18 -18.28 -2.78
N THR A 851 -21.85 -19.56 -2.87
CA THR A 851 -20.64 -20.11 -2.27
C THR A 851 -19.97 -21.08 -3.24
N PRO A 852 -18.63 -21.21 -3.19
CA PRO A 852 -17.95 -22.37 -3.75
C PRO A 852 -18.58 -23.64 -3.17
N THR A 853 -19.02 -24.54 -4.03
CA THR A 853 -19.73 -25.72 -3.57
C THR A 853 -18.73 -26.69 -2.94
N LYS A 854 -19.00 -27.11 -1.69
CA LYS A 854 -18.29 -28.24 -1.10
C LYS A 854 -18.74 -29.50 -1.81
N THR A 855 -17.80 -30.22 -2.41
CA THR A 855 -18.09 -31.53 -2.96
C THR A 855 -18.37 -32.53 -1.84
N ILE A 856 -19.41 -33.34 -2.03
CA ILE A 856 -19.86 -34.36 -1.10
C ILE A 856 -19.60 -35.75 -1.68
N ASN A 857 -19.48 -36.77 -0.84
CA ASN A 857 -19.35 -38.14 -1.35
C ASN A 857 -20.74 -38.68 -1.72
N CYS A 858 -20.96 -39.11 -2.98
CA CYS A 858 -22.21 -39.77 -3.39
C CYS A 858 -22.25 -41.25 -2.93
N ASP A 859 -21.75 -41.55 -1.74
CA ASP A 859 -21.68 -42.94 -1.24
C ASP A 859 -23.07 -43.48 -0.92
N ASN A 860 -23.24 -44.78 -1.21
CA ASN A 860 -24.47 -45.57 -1.16
C ASN A 860 -25.25 -45.59 0.18
N ASN A 861 -24.86 -44.83 1.20
CA ASN A 861 -25.60 -44.73 2.46
C ASN A 861 -25.85 -43.30 2.95
N ASN A 862 -25.18 -42.27 2.40
CA ASN A 862 -25.23 -40.88 2.91
C ASN A 862 -25.22 -39.79 1.80
N GLY A 863 -25.33 -40.14 0.52
CA GLY A 863 -25.33 -39.14 -0.56
C GLY A 863 -26.53 -38.17 -0.49
N THR A 864 -26.27 -36.87 -0.59
CA THR A 864 -27.32 -35.85 -0.65
C THR A 864 -27.76 -35.67 -2.11
N VAL A 865 -29.02 -35.99 -2.43
CA VAL A 865 -29.55 -35.85 -3.79
C VAL A 865 -29.52 -34.37 -4.21
N GLY A 866 -29.02 -34.13 -5.42
CA GLY A 866 -28.81 -32.77 -5.92
C GLY A 866 -27.52 -32.10 -5.39
N GLY A 867 -26.63 -32.82 -4.70
CA GLY A 867 -25.27 -32.35 -4.38
C GLY A 867 -24.23 -32.80 -5.41
N LEU A 868 -23.06 -32.15 -5.43
CA LEU A 868 -21.95 -32.46 -6.36
C LEU A 868 -20.96 -33.47 -5.76
N SER A 869 -20.64 -34.53 -6.50
CA SER A 869 -19.70 -35.60 -6.14
C SER A 869 -18.26 -35.09 -5.99
N LYS A 870 -17.55 -35.58 -4.97
CA LYS A 870 -16.13 -35.25 -4.74
C LYS A 870 -15.15 -35.92 -5.70
N GLU A 871 -15.47 -37.10 -6.21
CA GLU A 871 -14.55 -37.85 -7.06
C GLU A 871 -14.59 -37.36 -8.51
N ASP A 872 -15.79 -37.09 -9.02
CA ASP A 872 -16.01 -36.83 -10.46
C ASP A 872 -16.79 -35.52 -10.75
N ASN A 873 -17.12 -34.71 -9.74
CA ASN A 873 -17.93 -33.47 -9.87
C ASN A 873 -19.29 -33.63 -10.55
N ASN A 874 -19.84 -34.84 -10.54
CA ASN A 874 -21.15 -35.17 -11.08
C ASN A 874 -22.24 -35.04 -10.00
N ILE A 875 -23.50 -34.82 -10.37
CA ILE A 875 -24.57 -34.64 -9.36
C ILE A 875 -25.05 -36.00 -8.87
N CYS A 876 -25.18 -36.12 -7.55
CA CYS A 876 -25.76 -37.30 -6.93
C CYS A 876 -27.27 -37.33 -7.26
N ILE A 877 -27.68 -38.25 -8.15
CA ILE A 877 -29.09 -38.53 -8.43
C ILE A 877 -29.43 -39.89 -7.81
N LYS A 878 -30.51 -39.97 -7.04
CA LYS A 878 -30.95 -41.24 -6.45
C LYS A 878 -31.59 -42.12 -7.53
N ILE A 879 -31.07 -43.33 -7.76
CA ILE A 879 -31.80 -44.37 -8.49
C ILE A 879 -32.39 -45.34 -7.47
N ASN A 880 -33.70 -45.57 -7.55
CA ASN A 880 -34.28 -46.69 -6.84
C ASN A 880 -33.98 -47.99 -7.62
N THR A 881 -32.95 -48.73 -7.21
CA THR A 881 -32.72 -50.13 -7.66
C THR A 881 -32.97 -51.11 -6.50
N ASN A 882 -33.08 -52.41 -6.82
CA ASN A 882 -33.59 -53.44 -5.89
C ASN A 882 -32.67 -53.83 -4.73
N ASP A 883 -31.38 -53.49 -4.73
CA ASP A 883 -30.44 -54.10 -3.79
C ASP A 883 -29.56 -53.13 -2.98
N LYS A 884 -29.46 -51.84 -3.32
CA LYS A 884 -28.75 -50.80 -2.56
C LYS A 884 -29.31 -49.40 -2.91
N ASN A 885 -29.16 -48.42 -2.02
CA ASN A 885 -29.32 -47.00 -2.36
C ASN A 885 -28.17 -46.61 -3.31
N ASP A 886 -28.23 -47.06 -4.56
CA ASP A 886 -27.22 -46.74 -5.56
C ASP A 886 -27.53 -45.35 -6.13
N TYR A 887 -26.55 -44.45 -6.03
CA TYR A 887 -26.61 -43.13 -6.65
C TYR A 887 -26.11 -43.23 -8.09
N TYR A 888 -26.86 -42.68 -9.04
CA TYR A 888 -26.32 -42.40 -10.36
C TYR A 888 -25.45 -41.17 -10.30
N ILE A 889 -24.31 -41.28 -10.97
CA ILE A 889 -23.43 -40.19 -11.30
C ILE A 889 -23.73 -39.87 -12.77
N ALA A 890 -24.54 -38.85 -13.02
CA ALA A 890 -24.79 -38.36 -14.39
C ALA A 890 -23.49 -37.70 -14.91
N LYS A 891 -22.93 -38.21 -16.00
CA LYS A 891 -21.52 -37.99 -16.40
C LYS A 891 -21.32 -36.93 -17.48
N GLU A 892 -22.37 -36.56 -18.22
CA GLU A 892 -22.34 -35.58 -19.32
C GLU A 892 -23.68 -34.80 -19.32
N TRP A 893 -23.62 -33.46 -19.27
CA TRP A 893 -24.76 -32.56 -18.97
C TRP A 893 -25.49 -32.03 -20.21
N ASP A 894 -25.48 -32.77 -21.32
CA ASP A 894 -25.88 -32.27 -22.64
C ASP A 894 -27.40 -32.09 -22.78
N ASN A 895 -27.93 -30.93 -22.34
CA ASN A 895 -29.31 -30.48 -22.58
C ASN A 895 -30.43 -31.45 -22.14
N GLU A 896 -30.11 -32.44 -21.31
CA GLU A 896 -31.09 -33.41 -20.82
C GLU A 896 -31.94 -32.84 -19.69
N THR A 897 -33.17 -33.34 -19.59
CA THR A 897 -34.14 -33.00 -18.54
C THR A 897 -34.18 -34.13 -17.54
N TYR A 898 -33.88 -33.83 -16.27
CA TYR A 898 -33.91 -34.79 -15.18
C TYR A 898 -35.02 -34.46 -14.18
N ILE A 899 -35.47 -35.48 -13.46
CA ILE A 899 -36.29 -35.33 -12.26
C ILE A 899 -35.47 -35.62 -11.00
N LEU A 900 -35.50 -34.71 -10.04
CA LEU A 900 -34.90 -34.91 -8.73
C LEU A 900 -35.97 -35.22 -7.68
N ASP A 901 -35.87 -36.40 -7.08
CA ASP A 901 -36.54 -36.76 -5.82
C ASP A 901 -35.66 -36.26 -4.66
N ILE A 902 -35.88 -35.02 -4.23
CA ILE A 902 -35.03 -34.35 -3.22
C ILE A 902 -35.46 -34.81 -1.82
N PRO A 903 -34.63 -35.55 -1.07
CA PRO A 903 -34.89 -35.87 0.32
C PRO A 903 -34.59 -34.67 1.22
N ASP A 904 -35.17 -34.67 2.43
CA ASP A 904 -34.96 -33.68 3.52
C ASP A 904 -33.50 -33.61 4.03
N SER A 905 -32.57 -33.24 3.16
CA SER A 905 -31.13 -33.16 3.45
C SER A 905 -30.64 -31.72 3.34
N ASN A 906 -29.83 -31.30 4.32
CA ASN A 906 -29.39 -29.91 4.47
C ASN A 906 -28.34 -29.45 3.44
N ASP A 907 -27.71 -30.39 2.73
CA ASP A 907 -26.53 -30.14 1.90
C ASP A 907 -26.86 -29.94 0.41
N SER A 908 -28.12 -30.08 -0.01
CA SER A 908 -28.55 -29.81 -1.39
C SER A 908 -28.87 -28.33 -1.57
N ILE A 909 -28.47 -27.73 -2.71
CA ILE A 909 -28.91 -26.36 -3.06
C ILE A 909 -30.43 -26.29 -3.25
N PHE A 910 -31.06 -27.43 -3.57
CA PHE A 910 -32.50 -27.54 -3.79
C PHE A 910 -33.27 -27.93 -2.52
N LYS A 911 -32.65 -27.86 -1.33
CA LYS A 911 -33.29 -28.26 -0.06
C LYS A 911 -34.61 -27.55 0.24
N ASP A 912 -34.81 -26.33 -0.25
CA ASP A 912 -36.07 -25.59 -0.08
C ASP A 912 -37.24 -26.26 -0.83
N TYR A 913 -36.94 -27.24 -1.68
CA TYR A 913 -37.88 -28.08 -2.43
C TYR A 913 -37.93 -29.53 -1.91
N SER A 914 -37.40 -29.85 -0.73
CA SER A 914 -37.29 -31.24 -0.20
C SER A 914 -38.62 -32.01 -0.02
N SER A 915 -39.75 -31.32 -0.15
CA SER A 915 -41.08 -31.93 -0.12
C SER A 915 -41.66 -32.23 -1.51
N LYS A 916 -40.91 -31.94 -2.57
CA LYS A 916 -41.37 -31.99 -3.96
C LYS A 916 -40.34 -32.70 -4.83
N ASN A 917 -40.83 -33.35 -5.89
CA ASN A 917 -39.96 -33.70 -7.00
C ASN A 917 -39.86 -32.47 -7.91
N ILE A 918 -38.68 -32.15 -8.42
CA ILE A 918 -38.49 -31.01 -9.30
C ILE A 918 -37.84 -31.41 -10.61
N ILE A 919 -38.15 -30.68 -11.67
CA ILE A 919 -37.46 -30.77 -12.95
C ILE A 919 -36.20 -29.91 -12.91
N VAL A 920 -35.10 -30.52 -13.34
CA VAL A 920 -33.83 -29.84 -13.50
C VAL A 920 -33.24 -30.10 -14.87
N LYS A 921 -32.44 -29.17 -15.37
CA LYS A 921 -31.79 -29.24 -16.68
C LYS A 921 -30.33 -28.81 -16.58
N GLY A 922 -29.47 -29.37 -17.42
CA GLY A 922 -28.12 -28.87 -17.68
C GLY A 922 -28.07 -28.11 -19.00
N LYS A 923 -27.24 -27.06 -19.10
CA LYS A 923 -26.94 -26.34 -20.35
C LYS A 923 -25.58 -25.67 -20.25
N ASP A 924 -24.67 -26.00 -21.16
CA ASP A 924 -23.32 -25.42 -21.23
C ASP A 924 -22.58 -25.52 -19.88
N ASN A 925 -22.09 -24.40 -19.35
CA ASN A 925 -21.44 -24.31 -18.04
C ASN A 925 -22.42 -24.19 -16.86
N VAL A 926 -23.74 -24.15 -17.11
CA VAL A 926 -24.73 -24.36 -16.05
C VAL A 926 -24.97 -25.85 -15.92
N VAL A 927 -24.30 -26.44 -14.94
CA VAL A 927 -24.30 -27.88 -14.69
C VAL A 927 -25.71 -28.39 -14.42
N LEU A 928 -26.47 -27.67 -13.61
CA LEU A 928 -27.85 -28.04 -13.30
C LEU A 928 -28.62 -26.85 -12.75
N TYR A 929 -29.83 -26.58 -13.25
CA TYR A 929 -30.74 -25.59 -12.71
C TYR A 929 -32.18 -26.10 -12.61
N TYR A 930 -32.97 -25.52 -11.72
CA TYR A 930 -34.40 -25.82 -11.58
C TYR A 930 -35.20 -25.19 -12.73
N ASP A 931 -35.86 -26.02 -13.55
CA ASP A 931 -36.66 -25.57 -14.69
C ASP A 931 -38.06 -25.14 -14.24
N ASN A 932 -38.15 -23.92 -13.74
CA ASN A 932 -39.39 -23.29 -13.29
C ASN A 932 -40.25 -22.67 -14.41
N LEU A 933 -39.90 -22.89 -15.68
CA LEU A 933 -40.66 -22.55 -16.89
C LEU A 933 -40.89 -23.79 -17.76
N TYR A 934 -41.21 -24.91 -17.11
CA TYR A 934 -41.32 -26.20 -17.79
C TYR A 934 -42.53 -26.23 -18.75
N LYS A 935 -42.23 -26.16 -20.06
CA LYS A 935 -43.24 -26.10 -21.15
C LYS A 935 -44.02 -27.40 -21.34
N GLU A 936 -43.45 -28.53 -20.92
CA GLU A 936 -44.07 -29.86 -21.03
C GLU A 936 -44.87 -30.21 -19.77
N ALA A 937 -45.54 -29.23 -19.16
CA ALA A 937 -46.42 -29.46 -18.03
C ALA A 937 -47.47 -30.53 -18.37
N GLY A 938 -47.73 -31.43 -17.43
CA GLY A 938 -48.58 -32.58 -17.66
C GLY A 938 -47.89 -33.87 -17.26
N LEU A 939 -48.28 -34.95 -17.96
CA LEU A 939 -47.77 -36.27 -17.69
C LEU A 939 -46.48 -36.48 -18.48
N ASN A 940 -45.38 -36.69 -17.76
CA ASN A 940 -44.10 -37.10 -18.32
C ASN A 940 -43.64 -38.46 -17.77
N MET A 941 -42.95 -39.18 -18.64
CA MET A 941 -42.34 -40.47 -18.35
C MET A 941 -40.83 -40.28 -18.23
N TYR A 942 -40.25 -40.84 -17.18
CA TYR A 942 -38.81 -40.75 -16.93
C TYR A 942 -38.19 -42.14 -16.82
N LEU A 943 -37.11 -42.35 -17.55
CA LEU A 943 -36.30 -43.55 -17.51
C LEU A 943 -35.00 -43.22 -16.76
N TYR A 944 -34.67 -43.90 -15.66
CA TYR A 944 -33.51 -43.51 -14.81
C TYR A 944 -33.51 -42.02 -14.41
N ASN A 945 -34.70 -41.45 -14.24
CA ASN A 945 -34.92 -40.02 -13.97
C ASN A 945 -34.59 -39.06 -15.14
N THR A 946 -34.23 -39.53 -16.34
CA THR A 946 -34.18 -38.69 -17.55
C THR A 946 -35.50 -38.75 -18.30
N LEU A 947 -35.92 -37.62 -18.87
CA LEU A 947 -37.11 -37.57 -19.73
C LEU A 947 -36.85 -38.42 -20.98
N ASP A 948 -37.69 -39.43 -21.23
CA ASP A 948 -37.57 -40.31 -22.40
C ASP A 948 -38.93 -40.48 -23.08
N ASN A 949 -38.91 -40.45 -24.42
CA ASN A 949 -40.08 -40.60 -25.27
C ASN A 949 -40.16 -42.00 -25.92
N GLU A 950 -39.11 -42.82 -25.83
CA GLU A 950 -39.07 -44.15 -26.42
C GLU A 950 -38.87 -45.24 -25.35
N ILE A 951 -39.62 -46.35 -25.45
CA ILE A 951 -39.56 -47.42 -24.45
C ILE A 951 -38.83 -48.63 -25.03
N SER A 952 -37.60 -48.88 -24.57
CA SER A 952 -36.94 -50.17 -24.78
C SER A 952 -37.45 -51.20 -23.77
N ASN A 953 -37.79 -52.41 -24.24
CA ASN A 953 -38.32 -53.49 -23.40
C ASN A 953 -37.40 -53.85 -22.22
N ASP A 954 -36.08 -53.71 -22.36
CA ASP A 954 -35.11 -54.08 -21.32
C ASP A 954 -35.04 -53.04 -20.18
N LEU A 955 -35.63 -51.86 -20.36
CA LEU A 955 -35.47 -50.70 -19.49
C LEU A 955 -36.75 -50.35 -18.70
N ILE A 956 -37.85 -51.06 -18.94
CA ILE A 956 -39.16 -50.78 -18.32
C ILE A 956 -39.16 -50.81 -16.79
N LYS A 957 -38.29 -51.61 -16.19
CA LYS A 957 -38.15 -51.66 -14.72
C LYS A 957 -37.62 -50.37 -14.08
N TYR A 958 -37.10 -49.44 -14.89
CA TYR A 958 -36.58 -48.15 -14.42
C TYR A 958 -37.47 -46.97 -14.81
N ILE A 959 -38.66 -47.23 -15.34
CA ILE A 959 -39.63 -46.20 -15.70
C ILE A 959 -40.35 -45.71 -14.45
N SER A 960 -40.50 -44.40 -14.38
CA SER A 960 -41.29 -43.68 -13.39
C SER A 960 -42.21 -42.67 -14.08
N LEU A 961 -43.36 -42.39 -13.46
CA LEU A 961 -44.39 -41.51 -14.00
C LEU A 961 -44.60 -40.33 -13.08
N TYR A 962 -44.52 -39.13 -13.65
CA TYR A 962 -44.72 -37.91 -12.89
C TYR A 962 -45.73 -37.01 -13.56
N LEU A 963 -46.53 -36.36 -12.71
CA LEU A 963 -47.40 -35.28 -13.12
C LEU A 963 -46.75 -33.96 -12.70
N CYS A 964 -46.30 -33.19 -13.67
CA CYS A 964 -45.58 -31.94 -13.46
C CYS A 964 -46.44 -30.72 -13.79
N ASN A 965 -46.27 -29.63 -13.04
CA ASN A 965 -46.87 -28.34 -13.36
C ASN A 965 -45.91 -27.46 -14.20
N MET A 966 -46.36 -26.28 -14.63
CA MET A 966 -45.55 -25.33 -15.42
C MET A 966 -44.40 -24.69 -14.62
N ASN A 967 -44.38 -24.87 -13.29
CA ASN A 967 -43.23 -24.49 -12.46
C ASN A 967 -42.23 -25.64 -12.34
N GLY A 968 -42.36 -26.74 -13.08
CA GLY A 968 -41.45 -27.88 -12.96
C GLY A 968 -41.54 -28.61 -11.62
N GLU A 969 -42.59 -28.41 -10.84
CA GLU A 969 -42.85 -29.20 -9.64
C GLU A 969 -43.68 -30.43 -10.03
N CYS A 970 -43.25 -31.59 -9.55
CA CYS A 970 -43.76 -32.88 -9.98
C CYS A 970 -44.24 -33.75 -8.81
N GLN A 971 -45.34 -34.45 -9.06
CA GLN A 971 -45.88 -35.46 -8.16
C GLN A 971 -45.73 -36.84 -8.81
N GLY A 972 -45.10 -37.79 -8.10
CA GLY A 972 -45.08 -39.18 -8.52
C GLY A 972 -46.50 -39.75 -8.59
N VAL A 973 -46.83 -40.41 -9.68
CA VAL A 973 -48.18 -40.96 -9.94
C VAL A 973 -48.09 -42.41 -10.40
N GLU A 974 -49.17 -43.18 -10.18
CA GLU A 974 -49.26 -44.57 -10.61
C GLU A 974 -50.02 -44.69 -11.92
N GLY A 975 -49.67 -45.66 -12.75
CA GLY A 975 -50.29 -45.78 -14.06
C GLY A 975 -50.08 -47.10 -14.78
N TYR A 976 -50.65 -47.18 -15.98
CA TYR A 976 -50.45 -48.24 -16.94
C TYR A 976 -49.76 -47.69 -18.17
N ILE A 977 -48.77 -48.40 -18.69
CA ILE A 977 -48.10 -48.08 -19.94
C ILE A 977 -48.27 -49.26 -20.90
N LYS A 978 -48.52 -48.95 -22.16
CA LYS A 978 -48.49 -49.91 -23.27
C LYS A 978 -47.17 -49.75 -24.01
N ASN A 979 -46.38 -50.81 -24.09
CA ASN A 979 -45.22 -50.85 -24.98
C ASN A 979 -45.39 -52.00 -25.97
N ASN A 980 -45.44 -51.71 -27.27
CA ASN A 980 -45.78 -52.68 -28.30
C ASN A 980 -47.12 -53.39 -27.99
N ASP A 981 -47.12 -54.72 -27.87
CA ASP A 981 -48.31 -55.53 -27.55
C ASP A 981 -48.44 -55.85 -26.04
N GLU A 982 -47.54 -55.31 -25.20
CA GLU A 982 -47.48 -55.59 -23.77
C GLU A 982 -47.95 -54.40 -22.93
N TYR A 983 -48.46 -54.72 -21.73
CA TYR A 983 -48.96 -53.75 -20.77
C TYR A 983 -48.23 -53.87 -19.43
N TYR A 984 -47.89 -52.73 -18.87
CA TYR A 984 -47.11 -52.62 -17.64
C TYR A 984 -47.85 -51.73 -16.66
N TYR A 985 -47.93 -52.16 -15.40
CA TYR A 985 -48.36 -51.29 -14.32
C TYR A 985 -47.13 -50.69 -13.64
N ILE A 986 -47.10 -49.36 -13.54
CA ILE A 986 -46.01 -48.59 -12.95
C ILE A 986 -46.48 -48.05 -11.61
N ASN A 987 -45.76 -48.40 -10.55
CA ASN A 987 -46.01 -47.90 -9.20
C ASN A 987 -44.83 -47.05 -8.74
N THR A 988 -45.00 -45.74 -8.69
CA THR A 988 -43.93 -44.80 -8.33
C THR A 988 -43.63 -44.73 -6.84
N LEU A 989 -44.53 -45.22 -5.97
CA LEU A 989 -44.27 -45.37 -4.54
C LEU A 989 -43.41 -46.60 -4.23
N SER A 990 -43.19 -47.48 -5.21
CA SER A 990 -42.29 -48.62 -5.16
C SER A 990 -41.86 -48.98 -6.59
N PRO A 991 -40.95 -48.20 -7.22
CA PRO A 991 -40.59 -48.33 -8.65
C PRO A 991 -40.07 -49.72 -9.03
N ASN A 992 -39.68 -50.52 -8.04
CA ASN A 992 -39.28 -51.91 -8.17
C ASN A 992 -40.44 -52.91 -8.41
N ASN A 993 -41.70 -52.46 -8.40
CA ASN A 993 -42.89 -53.28 -8.69
C ASN A 993 -43.48 -52.98 -10.07
N ASN A 994 -42.69 -52.49 -11.03
CA ASN A 994 -43.11 -52.40 -12.42
C ASN A 994 -43.38 -53.81 -12.95
N THR A 995 -44.66 -54.17 -13.03
CA THR A 995 -45.08 -55.56 -13.24
C THR A 995 -45.66 -55.69 -14.63
N LEU A 996 -45.04 -56.55 -15.46
CA LEU A 996 -45.61 -56.98 -16.72
C LEU A 996 -46.95 -57.69 -16.46
N ILE A 997 -48.01 -57.20 -17.07
CA ILE A 997 -49.36 -57.73 -16.89
C ILE A 997 -49.53 -58.92 -17.85
N THR A 998 -49.25 -60.13 -17.36
CA THR A 998 -49.24 -61.36 -18.18
C THR A 998 -50.46 -62.26 -17.97
N SER A 999 -51.29 -62.00 -16.96
CA SER A 999 -52.37 -62.92 -16.57
C SER A 999 -53.65 -62.21 -16.14
N VAL A 1000 -54.79 -62.86 -16.38
CA VAL A 1000 -56.13 -62.42 -15.95
C VAL A 1000 -56.35 -62.85 -14.50
N GLU A 1001 -56.78 -61.92 -13.64
CA GLU A 1001 -57.10 -62.19 -12.24
C GLU A 1001 -58.35 -63.06 -12.14
N SER A 1002 -58.23 -64.21 -11.46
CA SER A 1002 -59.35 -65.14 -11.24
C SER A 1002 -60.21 -64.74 -10.03
N ASP A 1003 -59.68 -63.93 -9.12
CA ASP A 1003 -60.41 -63.42 -7.95
C ASP A 1003 -61.03 -62.03 -8.22
N ILE A 1004 -62.29 -62.04 -8.64
CA ILE A 1004 -63.10 -60.84 -8.94
C ILE A 1004 -63.35 -59.99 -7.66
N ASN A 1005 -63.12 -60.53 -6.46
CA ASN A 1005 -63.44 -59.83 -5.22
C ASN A 1005 -62.32 -58.91 -4.70
N ASN A 1006 -61.07 -59.12 -5.14
CA ASN A 1006 -59.94 -58.28 -4.74
C ASN A 1006 -58.90 -58.16 -5.87
N PRO A 1007 -59.22 -57.42 -6.94
CA PRO A 1007 -58.33 -57.30 -8.09
C PRO A 1007 -57.00 -56.63 -7.72
N LYS A 1008 -55.91 -57.20 -8.23
CA LYS A 1008 -54.56 -56.66 -8.08
C LYS A 1008 -54.23 -55.76 -9.28
N PRO A 1009 -53.60 -54.59 -9.06
CA PRO A 1009 -53.42 -53.60 -10.12
C PRO A 1009 -52.52 -54.09 -11.27
N TYR A 1010 -51.73 -55.13 -11.04
CA TYR A 1010 -50.82 -55.75 -12.00
C TYR A 1010 -51.38 -57.00 -12.73
N LYS A 1011 -52.69 -57.22 -12.68
CA LYS A 1011 -53.37 -58.29 -13.46
C LYS A 1011 -54.50 -57.71 -14.28
N PHE A 1012 -54.82 -58.36 -15.40
CA PHE A 1012 -56.00 -57.99 -16.19
C PHE A 1012 -57.28 -58.37 -15.44
N VAL A 1013 -58.30 -57.54 -15.50
CA VAL A 1013 -59.67 -57.94 -15.15
C VAL A 1013 -60.43 -58.35 -16.42
N SER A 1014 -61.34 -59.32 -16.33
CA SER A 1014 -62.01 -59.91 -17.52
C SER A 1014 -63.13 -59.02 -18.08
N ASN A 1015 -63.73 -58.18 -17.23
CA ASN A 1015 -64.73 -57.18 -17.59
C ASN A 1015 -64.80 -56.08 -16.52
N CYS A 1016 -65.46 -54.97 -16.85
CA CYS A 1016 -65.96 -54.06 -15.83
C CYS A 1016 -67.16 -54.74 -15.19
N SER A 1017 -66.95 -55.37 -14.04
CA SER A 1017 -67.98 -56.12 -13.32
C SER A 1017 -69.15 -55.22 -12.92
N SER A 1018 -70.33 -55.80 -12.65
CA SER A 1018 -71.51 -55.10 -12.15
C SER A 1018 -71.34 -54.46 -10.76
N ASN A 1019 -70.20 -54.68 -10.09
CA ASN A 1019 -69.82 -54.06 -8.82
C ASN A 1019 -68.61 -53.11 -9.04
N ASP A 1020 -68.53 -52.01 -8.28
CA ASP A 1020 -67.48 -50.96 -8.40
C ASP A 1020 -66.03 -51.42 -8.16
N LYS A 1021 -65.81 -52.71 -7.94
CA LYS A 1021 -64.52 -53.30 -7.56
C LYS A 1021 -63.48 -53.28 -8.67
N ASN A 1022 -63.89 -53.30 -9.94
CA ASN A 1022 -62.99 -53.34 -11.09
C ASN A 1022 -62.70 -51.95 -11.67
N VAL A 1023 -63.29 -50.88 -11.12
CA VAL A 1023 -63.08 -49.52 -11.60
C VAL A 1023 -61.65 -49.08 -11.28
N GLY A 1024 -60.94 -48.57 -12.29
CA GLY A 1024 -59.52 -48.20 -12.25
C GLY A 1024 -58.54 -49.31 -12.65
N TYR A 1025 -59.02 -50.50 -13.07
CA TYR A 1025 -58.18 -51.62 -13.47
C TYR A 1025 -58.21 -51.87 -14.99
N LEU A 1026 -57.09 -52.39 -15.52
CA LEU A 1026 -56.92 -52.67 -16.96
C LEU A 1026 -57.55 -54.01 -17.37
N LEU A 1027 -58.26 -54.02 -18.51
CA LEU A 1027 -58.84 -55.19 -19.17
C LEU A 1027 -57.83 -55.86 -20.09
N SER A 1028 -57.98 -57.17 -20.32
CA SER A 1028 -57.13 -57.94 -21.25
C SER A 1028 -57.17 -57.45 -22.70
N LYS A 1029 -58.18 -56.67 -23.07
CA LYS A 1029 -58.31 -56.00 -24.37
C LYS A 1029 -57.62 -54.62 -24.44
N GLY A 1030 -56.87 -54.22 -23.41
CA GLY A 1030 -56.16 -52.94 -23.38
C GLY A 1030 -57.06 -51.73 -23.10
N GLU A 1031 -58.12 -51.92 -22.32
CA GLU A 1031 -59.03 -50.83 -21.92
C GLU A 1031 -59.10 -50.73 -20.40
N ILE A 1032 -59.22 -49.54 -19.83
CA ILE A 1032 -59.36 -49.35 -18.39
C ILE A 1032 -60.82 -49.09 -18.00
N CYS A 1033 -61.30 -49.74 -16.95
CA CYS A 1033 -62.67 -49.53 -16.46
C CYS A 1033 -62.79 -48.19 -15.73
N ILE A 1034 -63.69 -47.32 -16.19
CA ILE A 1034 -64.03 -46.05 -15.49
C ILE A 1034 -65.39 -46.07 -14.81
N SER A 1035 -66.20 -47.10 -15.07
CA SER A 1035 -67.44 -47.35 -14.34
C SER A 1035 -67.79 -48.85 -14.36
N LYS A 1036 -68.92 -49.23 -13.75
CA LYS A 1036 -69.49 -50.59 -13.78
C LYS A 1036 -69.74 -51.13 -15.19
N ARG A 1037 -69.85 -50.26 -16.20
CA ARG A 1037 -70.28 -50.65 -17.56
C ARG A 1037 -69.43 -50.04 -18.66
N GLU A 1038 -68.52 -49.14 -18.31
CA GLU A 1038 -67.77 -48.36 -19.28
C GLU A 1038 -66.27 -48.55 -19.06
N SER A 1039 -65.58 -48.80 -20.16
CA SER A 1039 -64.13 -48.86 -20.25
C SER A 1039 -63.66 -48.01 -21.40
N ILE A 1040 -62.42 -47.55 -21.31
CA ILE A 1040 -61.79 -46.68 -22.30
C ILE A 1040 -60.51 -47.35 -22.81
N PRO A 1041 -60.32 -47.48 -24.13
CA PRO A 1041 -59.07 -47.98 -24.70
C PRO A 1041 -57.94 -46.96 -24.53
N PHE A 1042 -56.69 -47.42 -24.55
CA PHE A 1042 -55.56 -46.53 -24.79
C PHE A 1042 -55.85 -45.72 -26.06
N THR A 1043 -55.90 -44.39 -25.93
CA THR A 1043 -56.10 -43.49 -27.07
C THR A 1043 -54.81 -43.43 -27.87
N THR A 1044 -54.90 -43.21 -29.19
CA THR A 1044 -53.71 -43.08 -30.04
C THR A 1044 -53.37 -41.65 -30.40
N THR A 1045 -54.22 -40.67 -30.09
CA THR A 1045 -54.07 -39.30 -30.65
C THR A 1045 -54.39 -38.15 -29.69
N GLU A 1046 -55.08 -38.37 -28.57
CA GLU A 1046 -55.55 -37.27 -27.71
C GLU A 1046 -55.45 -37.58 -26.23
N ASN A 1047 -55.09 -36.55 -25.46
CA ASN A 1047 -55.14 -36.56 -24.02
C ASN A 1047 -56.59 -36.36 -23.53
N LYS A 1048 -57.10 -37.26 -22.69
CA LYS A 1048 -58.45 -37.17 -22.13
C LYS A 1048 -58.44 -37.38 -20.61
N ASN A 1049 -59.32 -36.66 -19.93
CA ASN A 1049 -59.48 -36.72 -18.48
C ASN A 1049 -60.83 -37.34 -18.14
N TYR A 1050 -60.83 -38.31 -17.23
CA TYR A 1050 -62.04 -38.96 -16.73
C TYR A 1050 -62.03 -38.96 -15.21
N LEU A 1051 -63.17 -38.66 -14.59
CA LEU A 1051 -63.36 -38.77 -13.16
C LEU A 1051 -64.11 -40.06 -12.86
N PHE A 1052 -63.63 -40.84 -11.89
CA PHE A 1052 -64.30 -42.05 -11.46
C PHE A 1052 -64.18 -42.28 -9.95
N TYR A 1053 -65.17 -42.98 -9.39
CA TYR A 1053 -65.13 -43.47 -8.01
C TYR A 1053 -64.51 -44.86 -7.99
N ASP A 1054 -63.50 -45.07 -7.16
CA ASP A 1054 -63.00 -46.41 -6.92
C ASP A 1054 -63.74 -47.14 -5.80
N LYS A 1055 -63.34 -48.39 -5.54
CA LYS A 1055 -63.96 -49.27 -4.54
C LYS A 1055 -63.92 -48.72 -3.10
N ASN A 1056 -63.05 -47.75 -2.83
CA ASN A 1056 -62.92 -47.09 -1.54
C ASN A 1056 -63.71 -45.78 -1.48
N GLU A 1057 -64.58 -45.52 -2.48
CA GLU A 1057 -65.32 -44.27 -2.64
C GLU A 1057 -64.41 -43.04 -2.80
N GLN A 1058 -63.17 -43.24 -3.26
CA GLN A 1058 -62.24 -42.16 -3.56
C GLN A 1058 -62.45 -41.66 -4.98
N ILE A 1059 -62.40 -40.34 -5.15
CA ILE A 1059 -62.48 -39.73 -6.48
C ILE A 1059 -61.09 -39.73 -7.09
N ASN A 1060 -60.99 -40.40 -8.23
CA ASN A 1060 -59.76 -40.52 -8.98
C ASN A 1060 -59.90 -39.82 -10.32
N LEU A 1061 -58.86 -39.08 -10.70
CA LEU A 1061 -58.63 -38.62 -12.06
C LEU A 1061 -57.90 -39.73 -12.81
N LEU A 1062 -58.55 -40.25 -13.85
CA LEU A 1062 -57.87 -40.98 -14.89
C LEU A 1062 -57.44 -40.00 -15.97
N ARG A 1063 -56.13 -39.85 -16.20
CA ARG A 1063 -55.62 -39.17 -17.40
C ARG A 1063 -55.17 -40.22 -18.40
N SER A 1064 -55.67 -40.16 -19.64
CA SER A 1064 -55.19 -40.98 -20.74
C SER A 1064 -54.30 -40.13 -21.65
N SER A 1065 -53.15 -40.68 -22.04
CA SER A 1065 -52.21 -40.15 -23.04
C SER A 1065 -51.89 -41.27 -24.04
N PRO A 1066 -51.38 -41.00 -25.26
CA PRO A 1066 -50.96 -42.07 -26.16
C PRO A 1066 -50.12 -43.13 -25.46
N ASN A 1067 -50.62 -44.38 -25.45
CA ASN A 1067 -50.00 -45.54 -24.78
C ASN A 1067 -49.88 -45.46 -23.24
N MET A 1068 -50.54 -44.51 -22.56
CA MET A 1068 -50.44 -44.36 -21.10
C MET A 1068 -51.80 -44.06 -20.43
N PHE A 1069 -52.00 -44.60 -19.24
CA PHE A 1069 -53.08 -44.26 -18.32
C PHE A 1069 -52.53 -43.94 -16.95
N ILE A 1070 -53.07 -42.93 -16.28
CA ILE A 1070 -52.64 -42.57 -14.94
C ILE A 1070 -53.81 -42.37 -14.03
N LYS A 1071 -53.67 -42.94 -12.84
CA LYS A 1071 -54.64 -42.80 -11.75
C LYS A 1071 -54.05 -41.83 -10.72
N GLN A 1072 -54.69 -40.67 -10.55
CA GLN A 1072 -54.37 -39.72 -9.48
C GLN A 1072 -55.57 -39.63 -8.53
N ASN A 1073 -55.34 -39.84 -7.23
CA ASN A 1073 -56.37 -39.57 -6.22
C ASN A 1073 -56.51 -38.06 -6.02
N ILE A 1074 -57.68 -37.48 -6.27
CA ILE A 1074 -57.92 -36.03 -6.09
C ILE A 1074 -58.59 -35.74 -4.74
N TYR A 1075 -59.35 -36.70 -4.20
CA TYR A 1075 -60.12 -36.49 -2.98
C TYR A 1075 -60.36 -37.77 -2.18
N SER A 1076 -60.06 -37.69 -0.88
CA SER A 1076 -60.25 -38.74 0.12
C SER A 1076 -61.46 -38.43 0.99
N GLY A 1077 -62.68 -38.57 0.44
CA GLY A 1077 -63.92 -38.34 1.18
C GLY A 1077 -65.16 -38.57 0.33
N LYS A 1078 -66.32 -38.71 0.98
CA LYS A 1078 -67.62 -38.67 0.27
C LYS A 1078 -67.92 -37.24 -0.14
N ILE A 1079 -68.15 -37.01 -1.44
CA ILE A 1079 -68.84 -35.81 -1.94
C ILE A 1079 -70.34 -36.00 -1.78
#